data_AF-A0A2H5YAH4-F1
#
_entry.id   AF-A0A2H5YAH4-F1
#
_cell.length_a   1.000
_cell.length_b   1.000
_cell.length_c   1.000
_cell.angle_alpha   90.00
_cell.angle_beta   90.00
_cell.angle_gamma   90.00
#
_symmetry.space_group_name_H-M   'P 1'
#
loop_
_entity.id
_entity.type
_entity.pdbx_description
1 polymer ?
#
loop_
_entity_poly.entity_id
_entity_poly.type
_entity_poly.pdbx_seq_one_letter_code
_entity_poly.pdbx_strand_id
1 'polypeptide(L)'
;MRPYREDLARRLAAARLVFYSRVRPGEPPSLENANAVLESLFFNPRRYDLGLAGRYKLNRLLPKPLLPEREYRTLTREDIVTAVRCLIQVNTGAYPEDDIDDLSNRRVRTVGEAVQNALRLGFLRLERAIKERMSTQEEKEGASPTAFVNYRPVYAVIREFFGSSQLAQFMDQTNPLAELTHKRRLSALGPGGLSRERAGFEVRDVHHSHYGRICPIETPEGPNVGLLVSLATYARINPYGFLETPYRKVHREVPNDDPDLVGRILRQEVRDTDGKVLASPGQVVTPTLFRRLSALPKQPIAVRPFVTSRPEDIVYLTADQERELVIAQPNVPVDSKGQLLVDRVEVRRGAHVTLESVERIDYMDVSPMQVFSVSASLIPFLEHDDANRALMGSNMQRQAVPLLAPEAPLVGTGMERHVALDSGQVVEAQADGVVTFVDGRQVQVTRPDGTVDTYPLVKFLRTNQSTCFNQRPIVQVGQRVRKGDPLADSSSTDRGYLALGHNVLVAFMSWEGYNYEDAVIVSEDLVRKDKFTSVHIEEFECEARQTKQGEEEITADIPQVGEEARANLDENGVVRVGAEVGPGDILVGKVTPKGEQEPTGEEKLLRAIFGEKAADVKDTSLRLRHGEWGKVIHTLVLERSQKHPLPPGVQKMVKVWVAQVRKLSVGDKMAGRHGNKGVISKVTPMEDMPFLDDGTPVEIILNPIGVPSRMNLGQVMETHLGWVAANLGFRALSPVFDGARDIDIEDGLARVWFIHAAGALDQRNLERPVVDWERVRAWLKERGYDMERLFSDQVHGEAREACLRLWLKEDPYARRYTTVDPDKADYATLLDEARRLNREHRLAPPILGKVRLRDGRTGEYFDQPVTVGYIYMMKLIHLVEDKIHARSTGPYSLITQQPLGGKAQFGGQRFGEMEVWALEAYSAAHNLQEMLTIKSDDVSGRQRAYEAIIKGEEVVEPGVPESFQVLVKELQALGLSVELLSEEEVVPAVPGGDGTGGKPSPVGP
;
A
#
# COMPACT_ATOMS: atom_id res chain seq x y z
N MET A 1 42.09 -54.33 -2.15
CA MET A 1 42.93 -53.20 -2.58
C MET A 1 42.82 -53.06 -4.10
N ARG A 2 42.28 -51.95 -4.63
CA ARG A 2 42.39 -51.67 -6.08
C ARG A 2 43.83 -51.21 -6.37
N PRO A 3 44.49 -51.66 -7.45
CA PRO A 3 45.86 -51.28 -7.76
C PRO A 3 45.97 -49.77 -8.03
N TYR A 4 47.04 -49.15 -7.54
CA TYR A 4 47.37 -47.75 -7.75
C TYR A 4 47.60 -47.50 -9.24
N ARG A 5 46.73 -46.71 -9.88
CA ARG A 5 46.82 -46.36 -11.30
C ARG A 5 47.64 -45.08 -11.46
N GLU A 6 48.93 -45.22 -11.75
CA GLU A 6 49.88 -44.10 -11.88
C GLU A 6 49.48 -43.07 -12.97
N ASP A 7 48.96 -43.54 -14.10
CA ASP A 7 48.49 -42.68 -15.19
C ASP A 7 47.36 -41.74 -14.79
N LEU A 8 46.46 -42.21 -13.92
CA LEU A 8 45.35 -41.41 -13.42
C LEU A 8 45.85 -40.29 -12.50
N ALA A 9 46.84 -40.58 -11.65
CA ALA A 9 47.43 -39.61 -10.73
C ALA A 9 48.14 -38.47 -11.48
N ARG A 10 48.91 -38.78 -12.54
CA ARG A 10 49.56 -37.77 -13.39
C ARG A 10 48.55 -36.87 -14.10
N ARG A 11 47.47 -37.45 -14.64
CA ARG A 11 46.38 -36.69 -15.28
C ARG A 11 45.66 -35.76 -14.32
N LEU A 12 45.39 -36.20 -13.09
CA LEU A 12 44.75 -35.38 -12.05
C LEU A 12 45.64 -34.21 -11.62
N ALA A 13 46.94 -34.44 -11.45
CA ALA A 13 47.91 -33.39 -11.10
C ALA A 13 47.99 -32.32 -12.20
N ALA A 14 48.10 -32.75 -13.47
CA ALA A 14 48.09 -31.84 -14.62
C ALA A 14 46.79 -31.03 -14.71
N ALA A 15 45.63 -31.68 -14.53
CA ALA A 15 44.33 -31.00 -14.57
C ALA A 15 44.18 -29.93 -13.47
N ARG A 16 44.70 -30.19 -12.26
CA ARG A 16 44.69 -29.22 -11.15
C ARG A 16 45.58 -28.00 -11.42
N LEU A 17 46.75 -28.22 -12.01
CA LEU A 17 47.63 -27.11 -12.41
C LEU A 17 46.98 -26.26 -13.50
N VAL A 18 46.34 -26.89 -14.50
CA VAL A 18 45.59 -26.18 -15.56
C VAL A 18 44.43 -25.39 -14.97
N PHE A 19 43.68 -25.95 -14.02
CA PHE A 19 42.63 -25.24 -13.30
C PHE A 19 43.17 -24.00 -12.58
N TYR A 20 44.28 -24.14 -11.85
CA TYR A 20 44.89 -23.02 -11.12
C TYR A 20 45.33 -21.90 -12.06
N SER A 21 46.02 -22.23 -13.15
CA SER A 21 46.47 -21.24 -14.15
C SER A 21 45.32 -20.48 -14.80
N ARG A 22 44.13 -21.09 -14.92
CA ARG A 22 42.93 -20.41 -15.44
C ARG A 22 42.28 -19.49 -14.41
N VAL A 23 42.21 -19.91 -13.14
CA VAL A 23 41.59 -19.12 -12.06
C VAL A 23 42.47 -17.94 -11.66
N ARG A 24 43.80 -18.10 -11.70
CA ARG A 24 44.78 -17.07 -11.33
C ARG A 24 45.80 -16.86 -12.45
N PRO A 25 45.44 -16.12 -13.51
CA PRO A 25 46.38 -15.82 -14.58
C PRO A 25 47.53 -14.94 -14.05
N GLY A 26 48.76 -15.45 -14.12
CA GLY A 26 49.98 -14.74 -13.71
C GLY A 26 50.65 -15.23 -12.43
N GLU A 27 50.00 -16.10 -11.63
CA GLU A 27 50.65 -16.73 -10.48
C GLU A 27 51.29 -18.08 -10.86
N PRO A 28 52.49 -18.42 -10.34
CA PRO A 28 53.14 -19.70 -10.65
C PRO A 28 52.31 -20.88 -10.09
N PRO A 29 51.89 -21.84 -10.94
CA PRO A 29 51.04 -22.93 -10.49
C PRO A 29 51.84 -23.97 -9.69
N SER A 30 51.47 -24.17 -8.43
CA SER A 30 51.96 -25.29 -7.60
C SER A 30 50.81 -26.24 -7.25
N LEU A 31 51.09 -27.53 -7.07
CA LEU A 31 50.07 -28.51 -6.71
C LEU A 31 49.42 -28.21 -5.36
N GLU A 32 50.20 -27.69 -4.41
CA GLU A 32 49.72 -27.30 -3.09
C GLU A 32 48.75 -26.11 -3.17
N ASN A 33 49.13 -25.05 -3.89
CA ASN A 33 48.27 -23.88 -4.10
C ASN A 33 47.00 -24.25 -4.88
N ALA A 34 47.14 -25.10 -5.90
CA ALA A 34 46.01 -25.61 -6.69
C ALA A 34 45.00 -26.38 -5.82
N ASN A 35 45.48 -27.27 -4.94
CA ASN A 35 44.63 -28.01 -4.02
C ASN A 35 43.97 -27.09 -2.99
N ALA A 36 44.73 -26.16 -2.41
CA ALA A 36 44.23 -25.22 -1.41
C ALA A 36 43.12 -24.33 -1.98
N VAL A 37 43.31 -23.81 -3.20
CA VAL A 37 42.28 -23.00 -3.89
C VAL A 37 41.03 -23.84 -4.16
N LEU A 38 41.18 -25.05 -4.72
CA LEU A 38 40.06 -25.93 -5.03
C LEU A 38 39.24 -26.31 -3.78
N GLU A 39 39.90 -26.68 -2.68
CA GLU A 39 39.24 -26.93 -1.39
C GLU A 39 38.54 -25.68 -0.84
N SER A 40 39.21 -24.52 -0.92
CA SER A 40 38.66 -23.28 -0.39
C SER A 40 37.42 -22.77 -1.15
N LEU A 41 37.27 -23.13 -2.43
CA LEU A 41 36.20 -22.62 -3.30
C LEU A 41 34.86 -23.35 -3.09
N PHE A 42 34.86 -24.68 -2.96
CA PHE A 42 33.62 -25.47 -3.00
C PHE A 42 33.40 -26.37 -1.79
N PHE A 43 34.48 -26.77 -1.11
CA PHE A 43 34.47 -27.84 -0.12
C PHE A 43 34.70 -27.33 1.31
N ASN A 44 35.15 -26.08 1.47
CA ASN A 44 35.37 -25.46 2.77
C ASN A 44 34.09 -24.76 3.30
N PRO A 45 33.48 -25.25 4.41
CA PRO A 45 32.22 -24.72 4.94
C PRO A 45 32.33 -23.28 5.48
N ARG A 46 33.54 -22.78 5.75
CA ARG A 46 33.72 -21.39 6.21
C ARG A 46 33.54 -20.39 5.06
N ARG A 47 33.95 -20.76 3.84
CA ARG A 47 33.95 -19.88 2.66
C ARG A 47 32.80 -20.17 1.70
N TYR A 48 32.34 -21.41 1.63
CA TYR A 48 31.26 -21.83 0.74
C TYR A 48 30.15 -22.50 1.54
N ASP A 49 28.91 -22.08 1.32
CA ASP A 49 27.74 -22.55 2.06
C ASP A 49 26.51 -22.46 1.14
N LEU A 50 25.91 -23.61 0.82
CA LEU A 50 24.66 -23.71 0.05
C LEU A 50 23.47 -23.20 0.87
N GLY A 51 23.63 -23.06 2.19
CA GLY A 51 22.52 -22.86 3.11
C GLY A 51 21.62 -24.10 3.20
N LEU A 52 20.60 -24.00 4.06
CA LEU A 52 19.60 -25.06 4.22
C LEU A 52 18.78 -25.27 2.94
N ALA A 53 18.32 -24.16 2.34
CA ALA A 53 17.51 -24.19 1.13
C ALA A 53 18.27 -24.75 -0.09
N GLY A 54 19.55 -24.41 -0.26
CA GLY A 54 20.34 -24.90 -1.40
C GLY A 54 20.55 -26.40 -1.35
N ARG A 55 20.84 -26.97 -0.17
CA ARG A 55 20.96 -28.42 0.00
C ARG A 55 19.61 -29.12 -0.19
N TYR A 56 18.53 -28.58 0.39
CA TYR A 56 17.17 -29.08 0.20
C TYR A 56 16.80 -29.18 -1.29
N LYS A 57 17.04 -28.11 -2.06
CA LYS A 57 16.74 -28.06 -3.50
C LYS A 57 17.59 -29.06 -4.29
N LEU A 58 18.89 -29.11 -4.02
CA LEU A 58 19.81 -29.99 -4.72
C LEU A 58 19.52 -31.48 -4.45
N ASN A 59 19.03 -31.81 -3.25
CA ASN A 59 18.58 -33.16 -2.92
C ASN A 59 17.30 -33.57 -3.66
N ARG A 60 16.40 -32.63 -3.98
CA ARG A 60 15.17 -32.90 -4.75
C ARG A 60 15.42 -32.94 -6.26
N LEU A 61 16.33 -32.10 -6.75
CA LEU A 61 16.58 -31.94 -8.18
C LEU A 61 17.50 -33.06 -8.72
N LEU A 62 18.53 -33.44 -7.97
CA LEU A 62 19.46 -34.47 -8.43
C LEU A 62 19.01 -35.88 -8.02
N PRO A 63 18.96 -36.86 -8.94
CA PRO A 63 18.60 -38.24 -8.64
C PRO A 63 19.74 -38.96 -7.90
N LYS A 64 19.87 -38.70 -6.60
CA LYS A 64 20.92 -39.25 -5.72
C LYS A 64 20.39 -39.49 -4.30
N PRO A 65 21.11 -40.25 -3.45
CA PRO A 65 20.73 -40.42 -2.05
C PRO A 65 20.61 -39.08 -1.31
N LEU A 66 19.56 -38.95 -0.50
CA LEU A 66 19.30 -37.74 0.28
C LEU A 66 20.37 -37.57 1.37
N LEU A 67 21.05 -36.43 1.36
CA LEU A 67 22.04 -36.07 2.39
C LEU A 67 21.40 -35.16 3.45
N PRO A 68 21.71 -35.33 4.75
CA PRO A 68 21.18 -34.46 5.81
C PRO A 68 21.52 -32.98 5.60
N GLU A 69 20.50 -32.13 5.50
CA GLU A 69 20.63 -30.70 5.16
C GLU A 69 21.41 -29.88 6.19
N ARG A 70 21.33 -30.27 7.46
CA ARG A 70 22.01 -29.56 8.56
C ARG A 70 23.49 -29.88 8.62
N GLU A 71 23.90 -31.05 8.16
CA GLU A 71 25.28 -31.54 8.25
C GLU A 71 26.06 -31.23 6.96
N TYR A 72 25.44 -31.40 5.79
CA TYR A 72 26.11 -31.27 4.49
C TYR A 72 25.68 -29.99 3.75
N ARG A 73 26.35 -28.87 4.02
CA ARG A 73 26.07 -27.57 3.37
C ARG A 73 27.07 -27.13 2.31
N THR A 74 28.16 -27.85 2.12
CA THR A 74 29.11 -27.64 1.01
C THR A 74 28.76 -28.56 -0.16
N LEU A 75 29.31 -28.31 -1.36
CA LEU A 75 29.15 -29.25 -2.47
C LEU A 75 29.94 -30.54 -2.21
N THR A 76 29.36 -31.69 -2.57
CA THR A 76 30.06 -32.96 -2.59
C THR A 76 30.52 -33.29 -4.00
N ARG A 77 31.52 -34.17 -4.14
CA ARG A 77 31.98 -34.61 -5.47
C ARG A 77 30.88 -35.34 -6.25
N GLU A 78 30.00 -36.04 -5.55
CA GLU A 78 28.85 -36.73 -6.14
C GLU A 78 27.80 -35.74 -6.67
N ASP A 79 27.61 -34.60 -6.01
CA ASP A 79 26.73 -33.53 -6.49
C ASP A 79 27.17 -33.05 -7.88
N ILE A 80 28.47 -32.84 -8.08
CA ILE A 80 29.03 -32.38 -9.36
C ILE A 80 28.81 -33.43 -10.46
N VAL A 81 29.11 -34.70 -10.17
CA VAL A 81 28.95 -35.79 -11.15
C VAL A 81 27.47 -35.95 -11.54
N THR A 82 26.57 -35.88 -10.56
CA THR A 82 25.14 -36.04 -10.80
C THR A 82 24.56 -34.83 -11.52
N ALA A 83 25.04 -33.62 -11.24
CA ALA A 83 24.66 -32.41 -11.98
C ALA A 83 25.06 -32.51 -13.46
N VAL A 84 26.27 -32.99 -13.76
CA VAL A 84 26.69 -33.23 -15.16
C VAL A 84 25.82 -34.29 -15.84
N ARG A 85 25.44 -35.36 -15.12
CA ARG A 85 24.50 -36.37 -15.64
C ARG A 85 23.13 -35.75 -15.95
N CYS A 86 22.59 -34.94 -15.05
CA CYS A 86 21.33 -34.24 -15.24
C CYS A 86 21.39 -33.30 -16.45
N LEU A 87 22.47 -32.56 -16.62
CA LEU A 87 22.68 -31.68 -17.78
C LEU A 87 22.65 -32.46 -19.11
N ILE A 88 23.29 -33.64 -19.15
CA ILE A 88 23.22 -34.52 -20.33
C ILE A 88 21.78 -34.97 -20.56
N GLN A 89 21.05 -35.35 -19.52
CA GLN A 89 19.66 -35.80 -19.62
C GLN A 89 18.71 -34.71 -20.13
N VAL A 90 18.84 -33.48 -19.64
CA VAL A 90 18.10 -32.30 -20.13
C VAL A 90 18.38 -32.07 -21.60
N ASN A 91 19.65 -32.07 -22.02
CA ASN A 91 20.03 -31.90 -23.43
C ASN A 91 19.51 -33.02 -24.34
N THR A 92 19.27 -34.23 -23.80
CA THR A 92 18.65 -35.33 -24.55
C THR A 92 17.11 -35.32 -24.52
N GLY A 93 16.49 -34.37 -23.82
CA GLY A 93 15.04 -34.28 -23.63
C GLY A 93 14.45 -35.30 -22.65
N ALA A 94 15.30 -36.04 -21.92
CA ALA A 94 14.86 -37.04 -20.94
C ALA A 94 14.46 -36.43 -19.58
N TYR A 95 14.76 -35.16 -19.37
CA TYR A 95 14.44 -34.41 -18.15
C TYR A 95 13.94 -33.01 -18.54
N PRO A 96 12.87 -32.48 -17.91
CA PRO A 96 12.32 -31.18 -18.27
C PRO A 96 13.26 -30.02 -17.90
N GLU A 97 13.11 -28.91 -18.61
CA GLU A 97 13.80 -27.66 -18.29
C GLU A 97 13.19 -26.99 -17.04
N ASP A 98 14.00 -26.24 -16.30
CA ASP A 98 13.55 -25.50 -15.13
C ASP A 98 13.03 -24.11 -15.52
N ASP A 99 11.84 -23.77 -15.06
CA ASP A 99 11.30 -22.40 -15.14
C ASP A 99 11.87 -21.53 -14.00
N ILE A 100 12.59 -20.47 -14.33
CA ILE A 100 13.26 -19.59 -13.37
C ILE A 100 12.28 -18.69 -12.59
N ASP A 101 11.07 -18.48 -13.10
CA ASP A 101 10.04 -17.61 -12.52
C ASP A 101 9.11 -18.36 -11.55
N ASP A 102 9.09 -19.69 -11.63
CA ASP A 102 8.33 -20.54 -10.72
C ASP A 102 8.77 -20.34 -9.24
N LEU A 103 7.81 -20.13 -8.34
CA LEU A 103 8.05 -19.96 -6.89
C LEU A 103 8.62 -21.20 -6.19
N SER A 104 8.73 -22.34 -6.85
CA SER A 104 9.55 -23.45 -6.38
C SER A 104 11.05 -23.19 -6.54
N ASN A 105 11.43 -22.32 -7.49
CA ASN A 105 12.80 -21.94 -7.80
C ASN A 105 13.17 -20.56 -7.22
N ARG A 106 12.15 -19.75 -6.87
CA ARG A 106 12.32 -18.48 -6.16
C ARG A 106 11.98 -18.62 -4.68
N ARG A 107 12.75 -17.95 -3.82
CA ARG A 107 12.50 -17.95 -2.37
C ARG A 107 12.59 -16.55 -1.79
N VAL A 108 11.86 -16.34 -0.72
CA VAL A 108 11.90 -15.13 0.07
C VAL A 108 13.03 -15.24 1.09
N ARG A 109 13.86 -14.19 1.16
CA ARG A 109 14.81 -14.00 2.25
C ARG A 109 14.14 -13.16 3.32
N THR A 110 13.99 -13.72 4.52
CA THR A 110 13.38 -12.99 5.64
C THR A 110 14.38 -11.98 6.22
N VAL A 111 13.85 -11.01 7.00
CA VAL A 111 14.69 -10.03 7.70
C VAL A 111 15.75 -10.68 8.58
N GLY A 112 15.40 -11.77 9.26
CA GLY A 112 16.33 -12.52 10.12
C GLY A 112 17.51 -13.07 9.34
N GLU A 113 17.26 -13.62 8.15
CA GLU A 113 18.32 -14.13 7.28
C GLU A 113 19.22 -13.01 6.74
N ALA A 114 18.63 -11.89 6.32
CA ALA A 114 19.39 -10.74 5.81
C ALA A 114 20.32 -10.16 6.88
N VAL A 115 19.82 -9.99 8.12
CA VAL A 115 20.61 -9.53 9.27
C VAL A 115 21.67 -10.56 9.66
N GLN A 116 21.34 -11.85 9.64
CA GLN A 116 22.32 -12.92 9.92
C GLN A 116 23.49 -12.89 8.93
N ASN A 117 23.23 -12.66 7.64
CA ASN A 117 24.28 -12.55 6.62
C ASN A 117 25.19 -11.34 6.85
N ALA A 118 24.59 -10.19 7.21
CA ALA A 118 25.35 -8.99 7.59
C ALA A 118 26.22 -9.26 8.84
N LEU A 119 25.65 -9.88 9.87
CA LEU A 119 26.39 -10.26 11.09
C LEU A 119 27.53 -11.23 10.80
N ARG A 120 27.34 -12.23 9.93
CA ARG A 120 28.39 -13.17 9.52
C ARG A 120 29.60 -12.43 8.92
N LEU A 121 29.36 -11.42 8.09
CA LEU A 121 30.43 -10.57 7.54
C LEU A 121 31.12 -9.76 8.65
N GLY A 122 30.36 -9.19 9.58
CA GLY A 122 30.90 -8.49 10.74
C GLY A 122 31.82 -9.37 11.60
N PHE A 123 31.40 -10.61 11.88
CA PHE A 123 32.20 -11.57 12.63
C PHE A 123 33.44 -12.04 11.87
N LEU A 124 33.37 -12.21 10.54
CA LEU A 124 34.54 -12.54 9.73
C LEU A 124 35.60 -11.43 9.78
N ARG A 125 35.17 -10.16 9.72
CA ARG A 125 36.05 -8.98 9.88
C ARG A 125 36.66 -8.93 11.29
N LEU A 126 35.86 -9.23 12.31
CA LEU A 126 36.33 -9.32 13.70
C LEU A 126 37.37 -10.42 13.89
N GLU A 127 37.13 -11.63 13.36
CA GLU A 127 38.09 -12.75 13.42
C GLU A 127 39.43 -12.38 12.78
N ARG A 128 39.39 -11.72 11.61
CA ARG A 128 40.61 -11.25 10.93
C ARG A 128 41.38 -10.24 11.79
N ALA A 129 40.68 -9.26 12.37
CA ALA A 129 41.31 -8.27 13.23
C ALA A 129 41.91 -8.88 14.51
N ILE A 130 41.25 -9.89 15.10
CA ILE A 130 41.78 -10.64 16.24
C ILE A 130 43.07 -11.37 15.84
N LYS A 131 43.06 -12.09 14.72
CA LYS A 131 44.24 -12.83 14.24
C LYS A 131 45.44 -11.93 13.97
N GLU A 132 45.19 -10.78 13.35
CA GLU A 132 46.22 -9.78 13.08
C GLU A 132 46.82 -9.26 14.39
N ARG A 133 45.98 -8.87 15.37
CA ARG A 133 46.43 -8.42 16.69
C ARG A 133 47.20 -9.49 17.46
N MET A 134 46.75 -10.75 17.40
CA MET A 134 47.45 -11.88 18.01
C MET A 134 48.83 -12.12 17.38
N SER A 135 49.02 -11.81 16.09
CA SER A 135 50.31 -11.93 15.42
C SER A 135 51.26 -10.78 15.72
N THR A 136 50.73 -9.58 16.00
CA THR A 136 51.53 -8.37 16.24
C THR A 136 51.85 -8.11 17.71
N GLN A 137 51.08 -8.66 18.67
CA GLN A 137 51.38 -8.48 20.10
C GLN A 137 52.54 -9.37 20.55
N GLU A 138 53.58 -8.76 21.09
CA GLU A 138 54.81 -9.42 21.53
C GLU A 138 54.66 -10.11 22.90
N GLU A 139 53.80 -9.58 23.78
CA GLU A 139 53.52 -10.14 25.12
C GLU A 139 52.33 -11.11 25.11
N LYS A 140 52.61 -12.41 24.98
CA LYS A 140 51.58 -13.47 24.97
C LYS A 140 51.12 -13.91 26.35
N GLU A 141 51.87 -13.61 27.40
CA GLU A 141 51.55 -13.99 28.78
C GLU A 141 50.73 -12.89 29.47
N GLY A 142 49.46 -13.18 29.79
CA GLY A 142 48.57 -12.27 30.52
C GLY A 142 47.56 -11.48 29.68
N ALA A 143 47.52 -11.67 28.36
CA ALA A 143 46.60 -10.94 27.50
C ALA A 143 45.12 -11.36 27.73
N SER A 144 44.30 -10.41 28.20
CA SER A 144 42.87 -10.62 28.42
C SER A 144 42.10 -10.66 27.08
N PRO A 145 41.00 -11.44 26.97
CA PRO A 145 40.17 -11.47 25.75
C PRO A 145 39.67 -10.09 25.29
N THR A 146 39.47 -9.17 26.24
CA THR A 146 39.09 -7.78 26.00
C THR A 146 40.12 -6.99 25.20
N ALA A 147 41.41 -7.34 25.27
CA ALA A 147 42.45 -6.67 24.48
C ALA A 147 42.34 -6.99 22.97
N PHE A 148 41.83 -8.17 22.63
CA PHE A 148 41.74 -8.63 21.24
C PHE A 148 40.41 -8.26 20.57
N VAL A 149 39.31 -8.26 21.34
CA VAL A 149 37.96 -8.07 20.79
C VAL A 149 37.63 -6.59 20.62
N ASN A 150 37.40 -6.18 19.38
CA ASN A 150 36.90 -4.84 19.04
C ASN A 150 35.52 -4.96 18.38
N TYR A 151 34.47 -4.40 18.99
CA TYR A 151 33.09 -4.53 18.48
C TYR A 151 32.83 -3.68 17.21
N ARG A 152 33.69 -2.70 16.88
CA ARG A 152 33.46 -1.75 15.78
C ARG A 152 33.14 -2.39 14.42
N PRO A 153 33.80 -3.48 13.96
CA PRO A 153 33.47 -4.11 12.70
C PRO A 153 32.04 -4.67 12.65
N VAL A 154 31.56 -5.22 13.77
CA VAL A 154 30.19 -5.74 13.87
C VAL A 154 29.18 -4.58 13.89
N TYR A 155 29.43 -3.57 14.73
CA TYR A 155 28.58 -2.39 14.82
C TYR A 155 28.47 -1.64 13.47
N ALA A 156 29.58 -1.46 12.77
CA ALA A 156 29.60 -0.78 11.47
C ALA A 156 28.71 -1.47 10.44
N VAL A 157 28.75 -2.81 10.37
CA VAL A 157 27.94 -3.58 9.42
C VAL A 157 26.45 -3.54 9.77
N ILE A 158 26.10 -3.60 11.07
CA ILE A 158 24.69 -3.44 11.50
C ILE A 158 24.19 -2.03 11.17
N ARG A 159 24.99 -1.01 11.47
CA ARG A 159 24.64 0.40 11.20
C ARG A 159 24.50 0.66 9.71
N GLU A 160 25.36 0.08 8.87
CA GLU A 160 25.26 0.14 7.42
C GLU A 160 23.97 -0.56 6.92
N PHE A 161 23.67 -1.75 7.45
CA PHE A 161 22.46 -2.48 7.07
C PHE A 161 21.17 -1.70 7.40
N PHE A 162 21.01 -1.16 8.61
CA PHE A 162 19.80 -0.43 8.96
C PHE A 162 19.79 1.04 8.51
N GLY A 163 20.96 1.63 8.27
CA GLY A 163 21.09 3.05 7.93
C GLY A 163 21.12 3.35 6.43
N SER A 164 21.61 2.42 5.59
CA SER A 164 21.80 2.67 4.15
C SER A 164 21.33 1.56 3.22
N SER A 165 20.85 0.42 3.74
CA SER A 165 20.30 -0.64 2.90
C SER A 165 19.01 -0.19 2.21
N GLN A 166 18.87 -0.52 0.93
CA GLN A 166 17.63 -0.30 0.17
C GLN A 166 16.42 -1.08 0.73
N LEU A 167 16.67 -2.14 1.51
CA LEU A 167 15.63 -2.95 2.15
C LEU A 167 15.16 -2.37 3.49
N ALA A 168 15.95 -1.49 4.11
CA ALA A 168 15.60 -0.81 5.35
C ALA A 168 14.94 0.53 5.02
N GLN A 169 13.62 0.52 4.85
CA GLN A 169 12.84 1.69 4.43
C GLN A 169 12.14 2.34 5.62
N PHE A 170 11.90 3.65 5.53
CA PHE A 170 11.00 4.33 6.47
C PHE A 170 9.61 3.69 6.40
N MET A 171 9.04 3.39 7.55
CA MET A 171 7.74 2.74 7.61
C MET A 171 6.66 3.69 7.08
N ASP A 172 5.90 3.24 6.08
CA ASP A 172 4.64 3.86 5.67
C ASP A 172 3.61 3.69 6.79
N GLN A 173 3.33 4.78 7.49
CA GLN A 173 2.41 4.90 8.62
C GLN A 173 1.32 5.94 8.34
N THR A 174 0.95 6.09 7.06
CA THR A 174 -0.17 6.97 6.68
C THR A 174 -1.43 6.58 7.45
N ASN A 175 -1.74 5.28 7.49
CA ASN A 175 -2.83 4.66 8.25
C ASN A 175 -2.46 3.18 8.62
N PRO A 176 -3.27 2.47 9.44
CA PRO A 176 -2.93 1.11 9.88
C PRO A 176 -2.75 0.09 8.74
N LEU A 177 -3.52 0.21 7.65
CA LEU A 177 -3.43 -0.67 6.49
C LEU A 177 -2.11 -0.44 5.73
N ALA A 178 -1.67 0.80 5.60
CA ALA A 178 -0.38 1.14 4.97
C ALA A 178 0.79 0.48 5.71
N GLU A 179 0.75 0.49 7.05
CA GLU A 179 1.76 -0.16 7.89
C GLU A 179 1.78 -1.68 7.69
N LEU A 180 0.60 -2.32 7.74
CA LEU A 180 0.47 -3.77 7.61
C LEU A 180 0.90 -4.26 6.23
N THR A 181 0.47 -3.58 5.16
CA THR A 181 0.85 -3.91 3.78
C THR A 181 2.33 -3.70 3.51
N HIS A 182 2.94 -2.65 4.08
CA HIS A 182 4.37 -2.40 3.93
C HIS A 182 5.22 -3.51 4.58
N LYS A 183 4.82 -4.00 5.76
CA LYS A 183 5.47 -5.15 6.43
C LYS A 183 5.35 -6.46 5.64
N ARG A 184 4.35 -6.59 4.76
CA ARG A 184 4.08 -7.79 3.93
C ARG A 184 4.56 -7.65 2.48
N ARG A 185 5.27 -6.58 2.15
CA ARG A 185 5.79 -6.34 0.80
C ARG A 185 7.04 -7.19 0.53
N LEU A 186 7.07 -7.82 -0.64
CA LEU A 186 8.20 -8.53 -1.21
C LEU A 186 8.91 -7.64 -2.23
N SER A 187 10.24 -7.67 -2.22
CA SER A 187 11.08 -6.91 -3.14
C SER A 187 12.04 -7.82 -3.89
N ALA A 188 12.01 -7.77 -5.22
CA ALA A 188 13.04 -8.36 -6.08
C ALA A 188 14.31 -7.49 -6.16
N LEU A 189 14.22 -6.23 -5.72
CA LEU A 189 15.32 -5.27 -5.65
C LEU A 189 16.12 -5.44 -4.35
N GLY A 190 17.38 -5.01 -4.38
CA GLY A 190 18.26 -4.93 -3.20
C GLY A 190 19.51 -5.81 -3.32
N PRO A 191 20.33 -5.92 -2.26
CA PRO A 191 21.58 -6.65 -2.28
C PRO A 191 21.41 -8.15 -2.64
N GLY A 192 21.99 -8.55 -3.77
CA GLY A 192 21.87 -9.91 -4.32
C GLY A 192 20.55 -10.19 -5.05
N GLY A 193 19.73 -9.16 -5.29
CA GLY A 193 18.57 -9.18 -6.19
C GLY A 193 18.88 -8.51 -7.54
N LEU A 194 17.84 -8.00 -8.19
CA LEU A 194 17.93 -7.33 -9.48
C LEU A 194 18.08 -5.81 -9.33
N SER A 195 18.72 -5.16 -10.29
CA SER A 195 18.59 -3.72 -10.48
C SER A 195 17.41 -3.44 -11.41
N ARG A 196 16.83 -2.23 -11.30
CA ARG A 196 15.67 -1.84 -12.12
C ARG A 196 15.93 -1.96 -13.63
N GLU A 197 17.13 -1.57 -14.06
CA GLU A 197 17.56 -1.57 -15.47
C GLU A 197 17.80 -2.98 -16.02
N ARG A 198 18.15 -3.94 -15.16
CA ARG A 198 18.42 -5.33 -15.56
C ARG A 198 17.20 -6.23 -15.44
N ALA A 199 16.12 -5.75 -14.84
CA ALA A 199 14.91 -6.53 -14.66
C ALA A 199 14.09 -6.56 -15.95
N GLY A 200 14.13 -7.72 -16.63
CA GLY A 200 13.35 -8.00 -17.83
C GLY A 200 11.84 -8.09 -17.58
N PHE A 201 11.10 -8.34 -18.66
CA PHE A 201 9.63 -8.42 -18.64
C PHE A 201 9.13 -9.65 -17.86
N GLU A 202 9.73 -10.83 -18.06
CA GLU A 202 9.31 -12.10 -17.46
C GLU A 202 9.24 -12.04 -15.93
N VAL A 203 10.25 -11.42 -15.29
CA VAL A 203 10.30 -11.27 -13.82
C VAL A 203 9.17 -10.40 -13.26
N ARG A 204 8.60 -9.52 -14.09
CA ARG A 204 7.54 -8.59 -13.70
C ARG A 204 6.15 -9.17 -13.93
N ASP A 205 6.05 -10.24 -14.70
CA ASP A 205 4.78 -10.83 -15.09
C ASP A 205 4.16 -11.66 -13.96
N VAL A 206 2.86 -11.90 -14.04
CA VAL A 206 2.13 -12.72 -13.09
C VAL A 206 2.26 -14.18 -13.48
N HIS A 207 3.15 -14.90 -12.79
CA HIS A 207 3.34 -16.32 -13.00
C HIS A 207 2.24 -17.16 -12.33
N HIS A 208 1.84 -18.29 -12.93
CA HIS A 208 0.75 -19.13 -12.41
C HIS A 208 0.99 -19.66 -10.99
N SER A 209 2.25 -19.88 -10.58
CA SER A 209 2.58 -20.30 -9.21
C SER A 209 2.40 -19.19 -8.17
N HIS A 210 2.16 -17.93 -8.57
CA HIS A 210 1.80 -16.83 -7.66
C HIS A 210 0.44 -17.06 -6.98
N TYR A 211 -0.43 -17.89 -7.56
CA TYR A 211 -1.76 -18.20 -7.01
C TYR A 211 -1.69 -18.58 -5.53
N GLY A 212 -2.41 -17.83 -4.68
CA GLY A 212 -2.45 -18.05 -3.24
C GLY A 212 -1.21 -17.58 -2.45
N ARG A 213 -0.16 -17.12 -3.13
CA ARG A 213 1.17 -16.81 -2.54
C ARG A 213 1.53 -15.33 -2.66
N ILE A 214 1.39 -14.78 -3.86
CA ILE A 214 1.67 -13.38 -4.20
C ILE A 214 0.43 -12.80 -4.84
N CYS A 215 0.02 -11.61 -4.41
CA CYS A 215 -1.14 -10.97 -4.98
C CYS A 215 -0.89 -10.56 -6.45
N PRO A 216 -1.81 -10.88 -7.39
CA PRO A 216 -1.67 -10.46 -8.78
C PRO A 216 -2.07 -9.00 -9.04
N ILE A 217 -2.69 -8.33 -8.06
CA ILE A 217 -3.23 -6.96 -8.20
C ILE A 217 -2.33 -5.92 -7.53
N GLU A 218 -1.86 -6.18 -6.32
CA GLU A 218 -1.14 -5.16 -5.53
C GLU A 218 0.33 -5.04 -5.96
N THR A 219 0.59 -4.09 -6.85
CA THR A 219 1.94 -3.64 -7.22
C THR A 219 1.93 -2.12 -7.47
N PRO A 220 3.06 -1.40 -7.26
CA PRO A 220 3.13 0.02 -7.59
C PRO A 220 3.02 0.27 -9.10
N GLU A 221 2.34 1.36 -9.46
CA GLU A 221 2.38 1.88 -10.82
C GLU A 221 3.78 2.46 -11.14
N GLY A 222 4.22 2.34 -12.39
CA GLY A 222 5.49 2.90 -12.88
C GLY A 222 6.66 1.89 -12.91
N PRO A 223 7.92 2.34 -12.75
CA PRO A 223 9.09 1.52 -13.09
C PRO A 223 9.32 0.33 -12.15
N ASN A 224 8.66 0.30 -10.99
CA ASN A 224 8.75 -0.80 -10.01
C ASN A 224 7.66 -1.85 -10.17
N VAL A 225 6.79 -1.73 -11.18
CA VAL A 225 5.71 -2.69 -11.46
C VAL A 225 6.28 -4.12 -11.56
N GLY A 226 5.64 -5.06 -10.85
CA GLY A 226 6.03 -6.47 -10.78
C GLY A 226 7.28 -6.78 -9.95
N LEU A 227 8.11 -5.78 -9.61
CA LEU A 227 9.32 -5.97 -8.78
C LEU A 227 9.04 -5.78 -7.29
N LEU A 228 8.02 -4.99 -6.98
CA LEU A 228 7.46 -4.84 -5.65
C LEU A 228 6.05 -5.41 -5.67
N VAL A 229 5.84 -6.47 -4.92
CA VAL A 229 4.57 -7.22 -4.85
C VAL A 229 4.24 -7.51 -3.40
N SER A 230 2.98 -7.76 -3.09
CA SER A 230 2.54 -8.05 -1.72
C SER A 230 2.17 -9.52 -1.55
N LEU A 231 2.42 -10.07 -0.35
CA LEU A 231 1.96 -11.40 0.01
C LEU A 231 0.44 -11.51 -0.08
N ALA A 232 -0.04 -12.64 -0.58
CA ALA A 232 -1.46 -12.95 -0.53
C ALA A 232 -1.94 -13.19 0.91
N THR A 233 -3.25 -13.21 1.13
CA THR A 233 -3.88 -13.15 2.46
C THR A 233 -3.46 -14.32 3.35
N TYR A 234 -3.59 -15.56 2.86
CA TYR A 234 -3.25 -16.78 3.62
C TYR A 234 -1.82 -17.30 3.38
N ALA A 235 -1.02 -16.60 2.57
CA ALA A 235 0.32 -17.03 2.22
C ALA A 235 1.23 -17.10 3.46
N ARG A 236 2.03 -18.17 3.54
CA ARG A 236 3.03 -18.39 4.60
C ARG A 236 4.41 -18.62 3.99
N ILE A 237 5.44 -18.17 4.71
CA ILE A 237 6.83 -18.51 4.42
C ILE A 237 7.23 -19.70 5.28
N ASN A 238 7.71 -20.77 4.64
CA ASN A 238 8.20 -21.95 5.34
C ASN A 238 9.65 -21.75 5.84
N PRO A 239 10.20 -22.67 6.67
CA PRO A 239 11.56 -22.52 7.22
C PRO A 239 12.69 -22.40 6.17
N TYR A 240 12.45 -22.79 4.92
CA TYR A 240 13.41 -22.70 3.82
C TYR A 240 13.28 -21.40 3.02
N GLY A 241 12.23 -20.62 3.27
CA GLY A 241 11.94 -19.37 2.55
C GLY A 241 11.02 -19.54 1.34
N PHE A 242 10.47 -20.73 1.09
CA PHE A 242 9.49 -20.92 0.01
C PHE A 242 8.09 -20.49 0.48
N LEU A 243 7.30 -19.97 -0.47
CA LEU A 243 5.93 -19.57 -0.22
C LEU A 243 4.98 -20.76 -0.32
N GLU A 244 4.11 -20.87 0.68
CA GLU A 244 3.08 -21.89 0.79
C GLU A 244 1.71 -21.23 0.84
N THR A 245 0.72 -21.90 0.24
CA THR A 245 -0.70 -21.52 0.29
C THR A 245 -1.50 -22.71 0.82
N PRO A 246 -2.58 -22.48 1.59
CA PRO A 246 -3.37 -23.57 2.15
C PRO A 246 -4.37 -24.13 1.14
N TYR A 247 -4.64 -25.42 1.25
CA TYR A 247 -5.68 -26.13 0.53
C TYR A 247 -6.43 -27.09 1.46
N ARG A 248 -7.72 -27.32 1.20
CA ARG A 248 -8.53 -28.33 1.88
C ARG A 248 -8.37 -29.67 1.18
N LYS A 249 -8.03 -30.71 1.93
CA LYS A 249 -7.95 -32.06 1.39
C LYS A 249 -9.35 -32.58 1.02
N VAL A 250 -9.47 -33.17 -0.15
CA VAL A 250 -10.71 -33.83 -0.59
C VAL A 250 -10.66 -35.31 -0.20
N HIS A 251 -11.58 -35.72 0.65
CA HIS A 251 -11.72 -37.12 1.08
C HIS A 251 -12.68 -37.86 0.15
N ARG A 252 -12.31 -39.08 -0.21
CA ARG A 252 -13.10 -39.96 -1.12
C ARG A 252 -13.59 -41.23 -0.42
N GLU A 253 -13.05 -41.50 0.76
CA GLU A 253 -13.29 -42.71 1.53
C GLU A 253 -13.41 -42.36 3.00
N VAL A 254 -14.28 -43.07 3.71
CA VAL A 254 -14.48 -42.94 5.16
C VAL A 254 -14.45 -44.35 5.76
N PRO A 255 -13.79 -44.56 6.91
CA PRO A 255 -13.85 -45.84 7.60
C PRO A 255 -15.30 -46.25 7.93
N ASN A 256 -15.63 -47.53 7.78
CA ASN A 256 -16.98 -48.04 8.04
C ASN A 256 -17.44 -47.94 9.52
N ASP A 257 -16.52 -47.72 10.45
CA ASP A 257 -16.75 -47.48 11.87
C ASP A 257 -16.89 -45.99 12.24
N ASP A 258 -16.62 -45.06 11.31
CA ASP A 258 -16.66 -43.62 11.57
C ASP A 258 -18.10 -43.08 11.53
N PRO A 259 -18.61 -42.47 12.63
CA PRO A 259 -19.94 -41.85 12.67
C PRO A 259 -20.21 -40.82 11.58
N ASP A 260 -19.16 -40.21 11.01
CA ASP A 260 -19.26 -39.23 9.94
C ASP A 260 -19.78 -39.83 8.61
N LEU A 261 -19.82 -41.16 8.51
CA LEU A 261 -20.43 -41.86 7.38
C LEU A 261 -21.94 -41.59 7.27
N VAL A 262 -22.63 -41.27 8.38
CA VAL A 262 -24.08 -40.98 8.39
C VAL A 262 -24.38 -39.70 7.61
N GLY A 263 -25.28 -39.81 6.63
CA GLY A 263 -25.65 -38.73 5.71
C GLY A 263 -24.83 -38.71 4.42
N ARG A 264 -23.77 -39.53 4.29
CA ARG A 264 -22.94 -39.57 3.08
C ARG A 264 -23.54 -40.44 1.98
N ILE A 265 -23.27 -40.07 0.72
CA ILE A 265 -23.70 -40.83 -0.47
C ILE A 265 -22.62 -41.86 -0.80
N LEU A 266 -23.00 -43.14 -0.87
CA LEU A 266 -22.09 -44.22 -1.23
C LEU A 266 -21.75 -44.22 -2.72
N ARG A 267 -20.52 -44.58 -3.06
CA ARG A 267 -20.07 -44.73 -4.45
C ARG A 267 -19.81 -46.16 -4.88
N GLN A 268 -19.64 -47.05 -3.92
CA GLN A 268 -19.43 -48.46 -4.15
C GLN A 268 -20.60 -49.27 -3.64
N GLU A 269 -20.76 -50.47 -4.21
CA GLU A 269 -21.62 -51.49 -3.62
C GLU A 269 -20.90 -52.09 -2.40
N VAL A 270 -21.55 -52.09 -1.24
CA VAL A 270 -21.00 -52.68 -0.02
C VAL A 270 -21.70 -54.01 0.22
N ARG A 271 -20.92 -55.08 0.39
CA ARG A 271 -21.42 -56.44 0.63
C ARG A 271 -21.11 -56.90 2.05
N ASP A 272 -21.96 -57.77 2.57
CA ASP A 272 -21.77 -58.47 3.83
C ASP A 272 -20.74 -59.59 3.71
N THR A 273 -20.33 -60.19 4.83
CA THR A 273 -19.41 -61.36 4.86
C THR A 273 -19.94 -62.55 4.07
N ASP A 274 -21.26 -62.66 3.90
CA ASP A 274 -21.94 -63.70 3.12
C ASP A 274 -22.13 -63.33 1.63
N GLY A 275 -21.53 -62.23 1.17
CA GLY A 275 -21.60 -61.76 -0.24
C GLY A 275 -22.91 -61.08 -0.64
N LYS A 276 -23.82 -60.86 0.32
CA LYS A 276 -25.11 -60.17 0.11
C LYS A 276 -24.92 -58.66 0.07
N VAL A 277 -25.55 -57.98 -0.88
CA VAL A 277 -25.50 -56.51 -1.00
C VAL A 277 -26.19 -55.86 0.21
N LEU A 278 -25.42 -55.07 0.97
CA LEU A 278 -25.89 -54.29 2.11
C LEU A 278 -26.32 -52.88 1.69
N ALA A 279 -25.62 -52.29 0.72
CA ALA A 279 -25.91 -50.96 0.19
C ALA A 279 -25.45 -50.84 -1.27
N SER A 280 -26.20 -50.06 -2.06
CA SER A 280 -25.90 -49.80 -3.47
C SER A 280 -25.27 -48.41 -3.68
N PRO A 281 -24.51 -48.21 -4.78
CA PRO A 281 -24.04 -46.88 -5.17
C PRO A 281 -25.19 -45.88 -5.28
N GLY A 282 -24.97 -44.64 -4.84
CA GLY A 282 -25.97 -43.56 -4.83
C GLY A 282 -26.87 -43.53 -3.59
N GLN A 283 -26.83 -44.56 -2.72
CA GLN A 283 -27.64 -44.59 -1.50
C GLN A 283 -27.04 -43.70 -0.40
N VAL A 284 -27.87 -42.90 0.26
CA VAL A 284 -27.49 -42.11 1.45
C VAL A 284 -27.44 -43.00 2.69
N VAL A 285 -26.38 -42.91 3.47
CA VAL A 285 -26.20 -43.72 4.69
C VAL A 285 -27.09 -43.20 5.82
N THR A 286 -28.13 -43.97 6.15
CA THR A 286 -28.99 -43.71 7.31
C THR A 286 -28.38 -44.28 8.60
N PRO A 287 -28.81 -43.82 9.79
CA PRO A 287 -28.33 -44.37 11.07
C PRO A 287 -28.53 -45.90 11.21
N THR A 288 -29.59 -46.45 10.59
CA THR A 288 -29.85 -47.90 10.56
C THR A 288 -28.87 -48.63 9.64
N LEU A 289 -28.56 -48.07 8.47
CA LEU A 289 -27.57 -48.62 7.56
C LEU A 289 -26.15 -48.54 8.14
N PHE A 290 -25.81 -47.45 8.83
CA PHE A 290 -24.54 -47.27 9.52
C PHE A 290 -24.26 -48.39 10.52
N ARG A 291 -25.23 -48.74 11.39
CA ARG A 291 -25.05 -49.85 12.35
C ARG A 291 -24.68 -51.19 11.69
N ARG A 292 -25.21 -51.44 10.49
CA ARG A 292 -24.88 -52.65 9.71
C ARG A 292 -23.50 -52.56 9.07
N LEU A 293 -23.12 -51.37 8.59
CA LEU A 293 -21.80 -51.10 8.02
C LEU A 293 -20.68 -51.16 9.07
N SER A 294 -20.92 -50.65 10.28
CA SER A 294 -19.94 -50.68 11.38
C SER A 294 -19.76 -52.06 12.01
N ALA A 295 -20.68 -53.00 11.76
CA ALA A 295 -20.55 -54.39 12.18
C ALA A 295 -19.58 -55.19 11.28
N LEU A 296 -19.21 -54.65 10.11
CA LEU A 296 -18.22 -55.26 9.23
C LEU A 296 -16.80 -55.06 9.76
N PRO A 297 -15.83 -55.93 9.38
CA PRO A 297 -14.41 -55.68 9.61
C PRO A 297 -14.00 -54.29 9.11
N LYS A 298 -13.05 -53.65 9.80
CA LYS A 298 -12.62 -52.29 9.49
C LYS A 298 -12.14 -52.17 8.05
N GLN A 299 -12.83 -51.37 7.25
CA GLN A 299 -12.54 -51.18 5.83
C GLN A 299 -12.92 -49.75 5.38
N PRO A 300 -12.22 -49.19 4.39
CA PRO A 300 -12.61 -47.91 3.79
C PRO A 300 -13.86 -48.09 2.93
N ILE A 301 -14.81 -47.16 3.07
CA ILE A 301 -16.02 -47.09 2.25
C ILE A 301 -15.91 -45.91 1.31
N ALA A 302 -15.93 -46.17 -0.01
CA ALA A 302 -15.95 -45.11 -1.01
C ALA A 302 -17.26 -44.32 -0.95
N VAL A 303 -17.13 -43.01 -0.74
CA VAL A 303 -18.22 -42.04 -0.64
C VAL A 303 -18.04 -40.95 -1.68
N ARG A 304 -19.11 -40.17 -1.91
CA ARG A 304 -19.04 -38.98 -2.76
C ARG A 304 -17.95 -38.04 -2.22
N PRO A 305 -17.03 -37.54 -3.07
CA PRO A 305 -15.94 -36.68 -2.63
C PRO A 305 -16.44 -35.51 -1.81
N PHE A 306 -15.77 -35.24 -0.70
CA PHE A 306 -16.18 -34.20 0.24
C PHE A 306 -14.98 -33.49 0.85
N VAL A 307 -15.24 -32.26 1.29
CA VAL A 307 -14.30 -31.42 2.02
C VAL A 307 -14.76 -31.23 3.45
N THR A 308 -13.82 -31.17 4.37
CA THR A 308 -14.07 -30.89 5.79
C THR A 308 -13.53 -29.51 6.14
N SER A 309 -14.00 -28.94 7.25
CA SER A 309 -13.47 -27.69 7.81
C SER A 309 -12.56 -27.94 9.01
N ARG A 310 -12.06 -29.18 9.16
CA ARG A 310 -11.19 -29.55 10.28
C ARG A 310 -9.79 -28.99 10.04
N PRO A 311 -9.12 -28.38 11.03
CA PRO A 311 -7.80 -27.79 10.86
C PRO A 311 -6.74 -28.77 10.33
N GLU A 312 -6.82 -30.04 10.71
CA GLU A 312 -5.91 -31.10 10.25
C GLU A 312 -6.02 -31.43 8.75
N ASP A 313 -7.15 -31.09 8.12
CA ASP A 313 -7.37 -31.30 6.69
C ASP A 313 -6.95 -30.10 5.83
N ILE A 314 -6.52 -29.01 6.46
CA ILE A 314 -5.94 -27.83 5.78
C ILE A 314 -4.43 -28.01 5.67
N VAL A 315 -3.96 -28.23 4.45
CA VAL A 315 -2.55 -28.51 4.15
C VAL A 315 -1.94 -27.33 3.39
N TYR A 316 -0.80 -26.85 3.87
CA TYR A 316 0.00 -25.84 3.19
C TYR A 316 0.93 -26.52 2.17
N LEU A 317 0.85 -26.11 0.91
CA LEU A 317 1.64 -26.69 -0.17
C LEU A 317 2.55 -25.65 -0.81
N THR A 318 3.78 -26.07 -1.13
CA THR A 318 4.72 -25.30 -1.97
C THR A 318 4.38 -25.46 -3.46
N ALA A 319 4.89 -24.57 -4.31
CA ALA A 319 4.58 -24.57 -5.74
C ALA A 319 4.99 -25.87 -6.45
N ASP A 320 6.08 -26.52 -6.03
CA ASP A 320 6.50 -27.81 -6.57
C ASP A 320 5.61 -28.97 -6.16
N GLN A 321 5.08 -28.96 -4.93
CA GLN A 321 4.13 -29.98 -4.47
C GLN A 321 2.79 -29.87 -5.18
N GLU A 322 2.39 -28.65 -5.53
CA GLU A 322 1.14 -28.33 -6.18
C GLU A 322 1.08 -28.78 -7.66
N ARG A 323 2.22 -28.80 -8.34
CA ARG A 323 2.32 -28.90 -9.81
C ARG A 323 1.54 -30.07 -10.43
N GLU A 324 1.55 -31.24 -9.78
CA GLU A 324 0.92 -32.45 -10.33
C GLU A 324 -0.51 -32.69 -9.81
N LEU A 325 -0.92 -31.96 -8.77
CA LEU A 325 -2.20 -32.13 -8.08
C LEU A 325 -3.37 -31.50 -8.85
N VAL A 326 -4.55 -32.10 -8.70
CA VAL A 326 -5.79 -31.57 -9.28
C VAL A 326 -6.55 -30.79 -8.20
N ILE A 327 -6.65 -29.47 -8.38
CA ILE A 327 -7.19 -28.54 -7.38
C ILE A 327 -8.46 -27.88 -7.87
N ALA A 328 -9.54 -28.01 -7.10
CA ALA A 328 -10.82 -27.36 -7.37
C ALA A 328 -10.90 -25.95 -6.75
N GLN A 329 -11.67 -25.07 -7.39
CA GLN A 329 -11.97 -23.73 -6.90
C GLN A 329 -12.84 -23.75 -5.62
N PRO A 330 -12.85 -22.67 -4.82
CA PRO A 330 -13.57 -22.66 -3.54
C PRO A 330 -15.09 -22.49 -3.69
N ASN A 331 -15.56 -22.00 -4.84
CA ASN A 331 -16.96 -21.73 -5.17
C ASN A 331 -17.75 -22.99 -5.62
N VAL A 332 -17.12 -24.17 -5.65
CA VAL A 332 -17.80 -25.41 -6.02
C VAL A 332 -18.95 -25.68 -5.01
N PRO A 333 -20.20 -25.88 -5.48
CA PRO A 333 -21.33 -26.12 -4.59
C PRO A 333 -21.15 -27.39 -3.74
N VAL A 334 -21.28 -27.21 -2.43
CA VAL A 334 -21.22 -28.29 -1.44
C VAL A 334 -22.48 -28.37 -0.60
N ASP A 335 -22.83 -29.57 -0.12
CA ASP A 335 -23.89 -29.73 0.86
C ASP A 335 -23.42 -29.44 2.30
N SER A 336 -24.34 -29.56 3.26
CA SER A 336 -24.05 -29.38 4.70
C SER A 336 -23.00 -30.34 5.28
N LYS A 337 -22.68 -31.44 4.57
CA LYS A 337 -21.65 -32.43 4.91
C LYS A 337 -20.37 -32.25 4.09
N GLY A 338 -20.29 -31.18 3.31
CA GLY A 338 -19.17 -30.81 2.46
C GLY A 338 -19.04 -31.66 1.19
N GLN A 339 -20.06 -32.45 0.81
CA GLN A 339 -20.03 -33.26 -0.41
C GLN A 339 -20.22 -32.39 -1.64
N LEU A 340 -19.40 -32.62 -2.66
CA LEU A 340 -19.47 -31.88 -3.92
C LEU A 340 -20.74 -32.25 -4.68
N LEU A 341 -21.65 -31.29 -4.94
CA LEU A 341 -22.98 -31.57 -5.51
C LEU A 341 -22.97 -31.83 -7.02
N VAL A 342 -21.98 -31.30 -7.72
CA VAL A 342 -21.81 -31.42 -9.18
C VAL A 342 -20.94 -32.63 -9.53
N ASP A 343 -21.05 -33.15 -10.76
CA ASP A 343 -20.28 -34.32 -11.20
C ASP A 343 -18.96 -33.94 -11.90
N ARG A 344 -18.93 -32.76 -12.55
CA ARG A 344 -17.74 -32.19 -13.17
C ARG A 344 -17.54 -30.77 -12.70
N VAL A 345 -16.29 -30.40 -12.46
CA VAL A 345 -15.88 -29.07 -12.01
C VAL A 345 -14.66 -28.59 -12.77
N GLU A 346 -14.52 -27.27 -12.84
CA GLU A 346 -13.31 -26.64 -13.30
C GLU A 346 -12.22 -26.80 -12.25
N VAL A 347 -11.09 -27.37 -12.67
CA VAL A 347 -9.94 -27.64 -11.82
C VAL A 347 -8.69 -27.06 -12.46
N ARG A 348 -7.73 -26.76 -11.60
CA ARG A 348 -6.39 -26.33 -11.98
C ARG A 348 -5.40 -27.46 -11.76
N ARG A 349 -4.54 -27.67 -12.75
CA ARG A 349 -3.37 -28.57 -12.67
C ARG A 349 -2.17 -27.84 -13.26
N GLY A 350 -1.28 -27.35 -12.39
CA GLY A 350 -0.20 -26.45 -12.78
C GLY A 350 -0.75 -25.15 -13.40
N ALA A 351 -0.35 -24.86 -14.63
CA ALA A 351 -0.81 -23.70 -15.40
C ALA A 351 -2.12 -23.95 -16.18
N HIS A 352 -2.58 -25.20 -16.27
CA HIS A 352 -3.72 -25.55 -17.10
C HIS A 352 -5.01 -25.59 -16.29
N VAL A 353 -6.09 -25.11 -16.91
CA VAL A 353 -7.45 -25.17 -16.38
C VAL A 353 -8.26 -26.15 -17.24
N THR A 354 -8.81 -27.18 -16.61
CA THR A 354 -9.56 -28.24 -17.29
C THR A 354 -10.83 -28.60 -16.54
N LEU A 355 -11.80 -29.22 -17.23
CA LEU A 355 -13.00 -29.77 -16.60
C LEU A 355 -12.78 -31.25 -16.27
N GLU A 356 -12.68 -31.58 -15.00
CA GLU A 356 -12.48 -32.96 -14.52
C GLU A 356 -13.69 -33.47 -13.74
N SER A 357 -13.73 -34.80 -13.55
CA SER A 357 -14.69 -35.42 -12.65
C SER A 357 -14.33 -35.15 -11.19
N VAL A 358 -15.34 -34.95 -10.33
CA VAL A 358 -15.12 -34.69 -8.88
C VAL A 358 -14.31 -35.76 -8.16
N GLU A 359 -14.26 -36.95 -8.74
CA GLU A 359 -13.54 -38.10 -8.21
C GLU A 359 -12.02 -37.98 -8.33
N ARG A 360 -11.54 -37.14 -9.25
CA ARG A 360 -10.11 -36.92 -9.52
C ARG A 360 -9.54 -35.74 -8.75
N ILE A 361 -10.37 -34.98 -8.02
CA ILE A 361 -9.94 -33.81 -7.27
C ILE A 361 -9.18 -34.27 -6.03
N ASP A 362 -7.95 -33.79 -5.87
CA ASP A 362 -7.11 -34.10 -4.70
C ASP A 362 -7.33 -33.06 -3.58
N TYR A 363 -7.44 -31.79 -3.97
CA TYR A 363 -7.58 -30.66 -3.04
C TYR A 363 -8.57 -29.62 -3.55
N MET A 364 -9.04 -28.76 -2.65
CA MET A 364 -9.90 -27.62 -2.96
C MET A 364 -9.32 -26.38 -2.28
N ASP A 365 -9.45 -25.23 -2.93
CA ASP A 365 -9.09 -23.94 -2.34
C ASP A 365 -9.84 -23.68 -1.02
N VAL A 366 -9.23 -22.91 -0.10
CA VAL A 366 -9.85 -22.59 1.19
C VAL A 366 -10.86 -21.45 1.06
N SER A 367 -10.49 -20.40 0.34
CA SER A 367 -11.28 -19.18 0.20
C SER A 367 -10.87 -18.43 -1.08
N PRO A 368 -11.80 -17.74 -1.77
CA PRO A 368 -11.42 -16.87 -2.89
C PRO A 368 -10.44 -15.75 -2.47
N MET A 369 -10.53 -15.26 -1.24
CA MET A 369 -9.62 -14.22 -0.71
C MET A 369 -8.16 -14.66 -0.63
N GLN A 370 -7.88 -15.97 -0.68
CA GLN A 370 -6.51 -16.47 -0.60
C GLN A 370 -5.62 -16.02 -1.75
N VAL A 371 -6.22 -15.68 -2.90
CA VAL A 371 -5.49 -15.24 -4.10
C VAL A 371 -4.99 -13.80 -3.97
N PHE A 372 -5.69 -12.97 -3.20
CA PHE A 372 -5.47 -11.54 -3.14
C PHE A 372 -4.70 -11.11 -1.90
N SER A 373 -4.09 -9.92 -1.94
CA SER A 373 -3.48 -9.30 -0.77
C SER A 373 -4.54 -8.76 0.18
N VAL A 374 -4.10 -8.38 1.38
CA VAL A 374 -4.98 -7.79 2.39
C VAL A 374 -5.72 -6.55 1.89
N SER A 375 -5.06 -5.65 1.14
CA SER A 375 -5.69 -4.43 0.64
C SER A 375 -6.62 -4.67 -0.55
N ALA A 376 -6.31 -5.63 -1.43
CA ALA A 376 -7.21 -6.02 -2.51
C ALA A 376 -8.45 -6.75 -1.96
N SER A 377 -8.30 -7.55 -0.90
CA SER A 377 -9.40 -8.22 -0.19
C SER A 377 -10.35 -7.26 0.56
N LEU A 378 -10.04 -5.96 0.65
CA LEU A 378 -10.91 -4.93 1.24
C LEU A 378 -11.84 -4.25 0.21
N ILE A 379 -11.71 -4.58 -1.07
CA ILE A 379 -12.55 -4.05 -2.15
C ILE A 379 -13.77 -4.96 -2.29
N PRO A 380 -15.00 -4.50 -1.99
CA PRO A 380 -16.20 -5.29 -2.22
C PRO A 380 -16.42 -5.43 -3.74
N PHE A 381 -17.12 -6.48 -4.18
CA PHE A 381 -17.44 -6.67 -5.61
C PHE A 381 -16.22 -6.61 -6.54
N LEU A 382 -15.06 -7.07 -6.06
CA LEU A 382 -13.80 -7.04 -6.82
C LEU A 382 -13.93 -7.77 -8.17
N GLU A 383 -14.78 -8.80 -8.23
CA GLU A 383 -15.12 -9.56 -9.43
C GLU A 383 -15.79 -8.72 -10.54
N HIS A 384 -16.28 -7.52 -10.21
CA HIS A 384 -16.93 -6.58 -11.13
C HIS A 384 -16.05 -5.37 -11.50
N ASP A 385 -14.79 -5.38 -11.07
CA ASP A 385 -13.81 -4.34 -11.37
C ASP A 385 -12.68 -4.85 -12.29
N ASP A 386 -12.30 -4.03 -13.27
CA ASP A 386 -11.07 -4.26 -14.03
C ASP A 386 -9.84 -4.30 -13.09
N ALA A 387 -8.93 -5.23 -13.36
CA ALA A 387 -7.76 -5.47 -12.51
C ALA A 387 -6.87 -4.22 -12.35
N ASN A 388 -6.75 -3.38 -13.38
CA ASN A 388 -5.96 -2.15 -13.28
C ASN A 388 -6.61 -1.12 -12.37
N ARG A 389 -7.94 -1.09 -12.30
CA ARG A 389 -8.69 -0.22 -11.39
C ARG A 389 -8.69 -0.75 -9.96
N ALA A 390 -8.79 -2.07 -9.78
CA ALA A 390 -8.59 -2.70 -8.49
C ALA A 390 -7.17 -2.43 -7.93
N LEU A 391 -6.14 -2.46 -8.78
CA LEU A 391 -4.76 -2.11 -8.40
C LEU A 391 -4.69 -0.68 -7.85
N MET A 392 -5.31 0.27 -8.57
CA MET A 392 -5.40 1.66 -8.12
C MET A 392 -6.15 1.77 -6.78
N GLY A 393 -7.30 1.10 -6.64
CA GLY A 393 -8.08 1.09 -5.40
C GLY A 393 -7.30 0.54 -4.20
N SER A 394 -6.61 -0.58 -4.39
CA SER A 394 -5.72 -1.19 -3.38
C SER A 394 -4.60 -0.24 -2.95
N ASN A 395 -3.97 0.46 -3.90
CA ASN A 395 -2.93 1.44 -3.62
C ASN A 395 -3.44 2.71 -2.93
N MET A 396 -4.64 3.19 -3.29
CA MET A 396 -5.23 4.42 -2.74
C MET A 396 -5.65 4.25 -1.28
N GLN A 397 -6.11 3.08 -0.87
CA GLN A 397 -6.43 2.81 0.54
C GLN A 397 -5.22 3.04 1.46
N ARG A 398 -3.99 2.74 1.01
CA ARG A 398 -2.75 3.03 1.77
C ARG A 398 -2.44 4.52 1.88
N GLN A 399 -3.01 5.35 1.01
CA GLN A 399 -2.84 6.80 0.99
C GLN A 399 -3.94 7.54 1.76
N ALA A 400 -4.94 6.82 2.29
CA ALA A 400 -6.06 7.44 2.99
C ALA A 400 -5.60 8.08 4.31
N VAL A 401 -5.92 9.35 4.52
CA VAL A 401 -5.53 10.06 5.73
C VAL A 401 -6.43 9.70 6.92
N PRO A 402 -5.89 9.56 8.14
CA PRO A 402 -6.70 9.36 9.33
C PRO A 402 -7.61 10.57 9.59
N LEU A 403 -8.90 10.29 9.75
CA LEU A 403 -9.92 11.31 9.95
C LEU A 403 -10.15 11.58 11.43
N LEU A 404 -10.72 12.75 11.74
CA LEU A 404 -11.10 13.11 13.10
C LEU A 404 -12.21 12.21 13.62
N ALA A 405 -13.17 11.81 12.81
CA ALA A 405 -14.24 10.90 13.18
C ALA A 405 -14.43 9.87 12.06
N PRO A 406 -13.59 8.84 11.94
CA PRO A 406 -13.73 7.86 10.86
C PRO A 406 -14.99 7.01 11.03
N GLU A 407 -15.51 6.48 9.94
CA GLU A 407 -16.69 5.61 9.94
C GLU A 407 -16.37 4.30 9.21
N ALA A 408 -16.78 3.16 9.76
CA ALA A 408 -16.58 1.89 9.08
C ALA A 408 -17.49 1.78 7.83
N PRO A 409 -17.07 1.11 6.74
CA PRO A 409 -17.88 0.97 5.55
C PRO A 409 -19.20 0.23 5.83
N LEU A 410 -20.29 0.72 5.25
CA LEU A 410 -21.61 0.06 5.27
C LEU A 410 -21.57 -1.26 4.50
N VAL A 411 -20.84 -1.31 3.39
CA VAL A 411 -20.58 -2.51 2.60
C VAL A 411 -19.13 -2.92 2.83
N GLY A 412 -18.88 -3.87 3.73
CA GLY A 412 -17.54 -4.41 4.00
C GLY A 412 -17.29 -5.73 3.29
N THR A 413 -16.05 -6.23 3.35
CA THR A 413 -15.71 -7.59 2.89
C THR A 413 -15.56 -8.58 4.05
N GLY A 414 -15.46 -8.07 5.29
CA GLY A 414 -15.16 -8.85 6.50
C GLY A 414 -13.68 -8.81 6.89
N MET A 415 -12.81 -8.32 6.00
CA MET A 415 -11.37 -8.17 6.25
C MET A 415 -11.06 -6.98 7.17
N GLU A 416 -11.96 -6.01 7.27
CA GLU A 416 -11.76 -4.75 8.02
C GLU A 416 -11.43 -4.98 9.50
N ARG A 417 -12.08 -5.97 10.13
CA ARG A 417 -11.85 -6.30 11.54
C ARG A 417 -10.49 -6.92 11.75
N HIS A 418 -10.08 -7.83 10.88
CA HIS A 418 -8.77 -8.48 10.94
C HIS A 418 -7.65 -7.46 10.75
N VAL A 419 -7.77 -6.55 9.77
CA VAL A 419 -6.77 -5.51 9.53
C VAL A 419 -6.62 -4.56 10.72
N ALA A 420 -7.73 -4.16 11.34
CA ALA A 420 -7.69 -3.27 12.50
C ALA A 420 -6.96 -3.90 13.69
N LEU A 421 -7.29 -5.16 14.03
CA LEU A 421 -6.68 -5.88 15.15
C LEU A 421 -5.21 -6.24 14.86
N ASP A 422 -4.93 -6.87 13.71
CA ASP A 422 -3.59 -7.34 13.34
C ASP A 422 -2.60 -6.19 13.07
N SER A 423 -3.09 -4.96 12.87
CA SER A 423 -2.23 -3.78 12.78
C SER A 423 -1.51 -3.46 14.11
N GLY A 424 -2.06 -3.90 15.24
CA GLY A 424 -1.56 -3.59 16.59
C GLY A 424 -1.88 -2.16 17.05
N GLN A 425 -2.70 -1.40 16.31
CA GLN A 425 -3.10 -0.04 16.69
C GLN A 425 -4.35 0.01 17.57
N VAL A 426 -5.20 -1.02 17.53
CA VAL A 426 -6.36 -1.19 18.41
C VAL A 426 -5.90 -1.83 19.72
N VAL A 427 -6.41 -1.35 20.84
CA VAL A 427 -6.08 -1.94 22.15
C VAL A 427 -7.07 -3.06 22.45
N GLU A 428 -6.58 -4.29 22.62
CA GLU A 428 -7.39 -5.47 22.91
C GLU A 428 -7.33 -5.89 24.38
N ALA A 429 -8.43 -6.46 24.88
CA ALA A 429 -8.47 -7.07 26.21
C ALA A 429 -7.62 -8.37 26.24
N GLN A 430 -6.65 -8.46 27.16
CA GLN A 430 -5.79 -9.65 27.29
C GLN A 430 -6.48 -10.83 27.99
N ALA A 431 -7.53 -10.57 28.76
CA ALA A 431 -8.29 -11.55 29.52
C ALA A 431 -9.76 -11.11 29.64
N ASP A 432 -10.62 -12.06 30.00
CA ASP A 432 -12.01 -11.78 30.33
C ASP A 432 -12.09 -10.94 31.62
N GLY A 433 -12.98 -9.96 31.67
CA GLY A 433 -13.12 -9.10 32.83
C GLY A 433 -14.22 -8.05 32.71
N VAL A 434 -14.25 -7.14 33.68
CA VAL A 434 -15.19 -6.01 33.72
C VAL A 434 -14.39 -4.71 33.72
N VAL A 435 -14.78 -3.78 32.86
CA VAL A 435 -14.17 -2.45 32.80
C VAL A 435 -14.51 -1.68 34.07
N THR A 436 -13.50 -1.32 34.85
CA THR A 436 -13.67 -0.60 36.13
C THR A 436 -13.33 0.89 36.04
N PHE A 437 -12.47 1.28 35.10
CA PHE A 437 -12.11 2.67 34.89
C PHE A 437 -11.84 2.95 33.40
N VAL A 438 -12.29 4.11 32.93
CA VAL A 438 -12.05 4.60 31.57
C VAL A 438 -11.81 6.10 31.63
N ASP A 439 -10.69 6.55 31.06
CA ASP A 439 -10.48 7.96 30.73
C ASP A 439 -9.85 8.12 29.35
N GLY A 440 -9.53 9.36 28.97
CA GLY A 440 -8.93 9.63 27.66
C GLY A 440 -7.50 9.09 27.47
N ARG A 441 -6.83 8.60 28.51
CA ARG A 441 -5.41 8.19 28.52
C ARG A 441 -5.19 6.74 28.96
N GLN A 442 -6.17 6.08 29.58
CA GLN A 442 -6.08 4.70 30.02
C GLN A 442 -7.45 4.03 30.19
N VAL A 443 -7.47 2.70 30.05
CA VAL A 443 -8.60 1.83 30.37
C VAL A 443 -8.13 0.80 31.40
N GLN A 444 -8.95 0.50 32.41
CA GLN A 444 -8.67 -0.55 33.38
C GLN A 444 -9.76 -1.62 33.35
N VAL A 445 -9.33 -2.89 33.28
CA VAL A 445 -10.19 -4.06 33.28
C VAL A 445 -9.86 -4.91 34.49
N THR A 446 -10.84 -5.14 35.36
CA THR A 446 -10.71 -6.03 36.51
C THR A 446 -11.15 -7.43 36.13
N ARG A 447 -10.25 -8.39 36.27
CA ARG A 447 -10.49 -9.80 36.02
C ARG A 447 -11.37 -10.41 37.11
N PRO A 448 -11.96 -11.61 36.88
CA PRO A 448 -12.71 -12.33 37.91
C PRO A 448 -11.88 -12.67 39.16
N ASP A 449 -10.55 -12.75 39.05
CA ASP A 449 -9.62 -13.01 40.16
C ASP A 449 -9.26 -11.76 40.99
N GLY A 450 -9.79 -10.58 40.62
CA GLY A 450 -9.52 -9.30 41.27
C GLY A 450 -8.27 -8.56 40.76
N THR A 451 -7.52 -9.14 39.81
CA THR A 451 -6.38 -8.47 39.17
C THR A 451 -6.86 -7.35 38.25
N VAL A 452 -6.22 -6.18 38.31
CA VAL A 452 -6.54 -5.02 37.47
C VAL A 452 -5.50 -4.89 36.35
N ASP A 453 -5.92 -5.11 35.12
CA ASP A 453 -5.11 -4.84 33.93
C ASP A 453 -5.29 -3.38 33.52
N THR A 454 -4.19 -2.63 33.41
CA THR A 454 -4.19 -1.23 32.98
C THR A 454 -3.62 -1.09 31.58
N TYR A 455 -4.38 -0.47 30.69
CA TYR A 455 -4.06 -0.27 29.28
C TYR A 455 -3.87 1.22 28.99
N PRO A 456 -2.62 1.71 28.85
CA PRO A 456 -2.37 3.10 28.49
C PRO A 456 -2.72 3.36 27.01
N LEU A 457 -3.28 4.54 26.73
CA LEU A 457 -3.69 4.98 25.41
C LEU A 457 -2.73 6.05 24.85
N VAL A 458 -2.38 5.92 23.58
CA VAL A 458 -1.52 6.88 22.86
C VAL A 458 -2.36 8.09 22.42
N LYS A 459 -1.87 9.31 22.66
CA LYS A 459 -2.57 10.56 22.29
C LYS A 459 -1.71 11.44 21.40
N PHE A 460 -2.26 11.82 20.25
CA PHE A 460 -1.68 12.81 19.32
C PHE A 460 -0.20 12.55 18.98
N LEU A 461 0.15 11.30 18.68
CA LEU A 461 1.49 10.94 18.23
C LEU A 461 1.64 11.28 16.74
N ARG A 462 2.75 11.92 16.38
CA ARG A 462 3.15 12.15 15.00
C ARG A 462 3.60 10.85 14.34
N THR A 463 3.09 10.55 13.15
CA THR A 463 3.57 9.44 12.30
C THR A 463 4.70 9.90 11.36
N ASN A 464 5.36 8.95 10.68
CA ASN A 464 6.41 9.28 9.70
C ASN A 464 5.92 10.17 8.54
N GLN A 465 4.65 10.09 8.17
CA GLN A 465 4.02 10.89 7.11
C GLN A 465 3.31 12.13 7.67
N SER A 466 3.67 12.55 8.89
CA SER A 466 3.09 13.71 9.59
C SER A 466 1.56 13.62 9.78
N THR A 467 0.98 12.42 9.75
CA THR A 467 -0.41 12.18 10.17
C THR A 467 -0.49 12.01 11.70
N CYS A 468 -1.71 11.95 12.25
CA CYS A 468 -1.95 11.82 13.68
C CYS A 468 -2.39 10.40 14.07
N PHE A 469 -1.63 9.75 14.94
CA PHE A 469 -2.03 8.54 15.65
C PHE A 469 -2.58 8.87 17.04
N ASN A 470 -3.86 8.57 17.27
CA ASN A 470 -4.58 8.90 18.49
C ASN A 470 -5.57 7.79 18.85
N GLN A 471 -5.47 7.25 20.06
CA GLN A 471 -6.34 6.22 20.57
C GLN A 471 -7.49 6.79 21.42
N ARG A 472 -8.67 6.20 21.30
CA ARG A 472 -9.91 6.63 21.97
C ARG A 472 -10.61 5.43 22.58
N PRO A 473 -10.97 5.46 23.87
CA PRO A 473 -11.69 4.36 24.48
C PRO A 473 -13.09 4.24 23.85
N ILE A 474 -13.51 3.00 23.59
CA ILE A 474 -14.86 2.69 23.07
C ILE A 474 -15.74 1.98 24.10
N VAL A 475 -15.14 1.49 25.18
CA VAL A 475 -15.84 0.80 26.26
C VAL A 475 -16.34 1.76 27.33
N GLN A 476 -17.36 1.34 28.05
CA GLN A 476 -17.92 2.07 29.19
C GLN A 476 -17.63 1.35 30.50
N VAL A 477 -17.57 2.10 31.61
CA VAL A 477 -17.42 1.51 32.95
C VAL A 477 -18.60 0.59 33.25
N GLY A 478 -18.31 -0.62 33.74
CA GLY A 478 -19.27 -1.68 33.99
C GLY A 478 -19.48 -2.65 32.82
N GLN A 479 -18.93 -2.37 31.63
CA GLN A 479 -19.00 -3.28 30.49
C GLN A 479 -18.19 -4.55 30.74
N ARG A 480 -18.77 -5.72 30.44
CA ARG A 480 -18.06 -7.00 30.42
C ARG A 480 -17.36 -7.17 29.08
N VAL A 481 -16.09 -7.53 29.12
CA VAL A 481 -15.24 -7.73 27.93
C VAL A 481 -14.66 -9.14 27.95
N ARG A 482 -14.50 -9.73 26.76
CA ARG A 482 -13.82 -11.00 26.57
C ARG A 482 -12.41 -10.78 26.07
N LYS A 483 -11.54 -11.75 26.25
CA LYS A 483 -10.21 -11.75 25.65
C LYS A 483 -10.30 -11.54 24.13
N GLY A 484 -9.60 -10.53 23.63
CA GLY A 484 -9.58 -10.13 22.22
C GLY A 484 -10.64 -9.08 21.84
N ASP A 485 -11.51 -8.66 22.77
CA ASP A 485 -12.45 -7.57 22.48
C ASP A 485 -11.70 -6.23 22.42
N PRO A 486 -12.04 -5.35 21.46
CA PRO A 486 -11.44 -4.02 21.36
C PRO A 486 -11.89 -3.12 22.52
N LEU A 487 -10.92 -2.51 23.19
CA LEU A 487 -11.10 -1.57 24.30
C LEU A 487 -10.99 -0.11 23.85
N ALA A 488 -10.10 0.16 22.88
CA ALA A 488 -9.88 1.49 22.32
C ALA A 488 -9.53 1.42 20.84
N ASP A 489 -10.13 2.32 20.06
CA ASP A 489 -9.88 2.50 18.64
C ASP A 489 -8.71 3.48 18.38
N SER A 490 -8.08 3.35 17.22
CA SER A 490 -7.12 4.29 16.62
C SER A 490 -7.82 5.37 15.75
N SER A 491 -7.05 6.30 15.19
CA SER A 491 -7.50 7.37 14.28
C SER A 491 -8.14 6.88 12.96
N SER A 492 -8.03 5.59 12.64
CA SER A 492 -8.56 5.00 11.40
C SER A 492 -9.32 3.70 11.66
N THR A 493 -9.98 3.62 12.82
CA THR A 493 -10.81 2.47 13.18
C THR A 493 -12.08 2.93 13.86
N ASP A 494 -13.16 2.18 13.66
CA ASP A 494 -14.47 2.40 14.26
C ASP A 494 -15.00 1.07 14.78
N ARG A 495 -15.10 0.97 16.11
CA ARG A 495 -15.51 -0.20 16.90
C ARG A 495 -14.73 -1.47 16.54
N GLY A 496 -13.42 -1.35 16.38
CA GLY A 496 -12.54 -2.45 15.99
C GLY A 496 -12.62 -2.86 14.51
N TYR A 497 -13.23 -2.06 13.66
CA TYR A 497 -13.19 -2.22 12.20
C TYR A 497 -12.30 -1.14 11.57
N LEU A 498 -11.59 -1.47 10.49
CA LEU A 498 -10.85 -0.48 9.71
C LEU A 498 -11.82 0.58 9.13
N ALA A 499 -11.50 1.84 9.36
CA ALA A 499 -12.29 3.00 8.97
C ALA A 499 -11.36 4.11 8.43
N LEU A 500 -11.15 4.09 7.12
CA LEU A 500 -10.32 5.02 6.35
C LEU A 500 -11.07 6.27 5.82
N GLY A 501 -12.38 6.33 5.99
CA GLY A 501 -13.24 7.25 5.23
C GLY A 501 -14.64 7.40 5.85
N HIS A 502 -15.61 7.72 4.99
CA HIS A 502 -17.02 7.87 5.35
C HIS A 502 -17.95 7.26 4.32
N ASN A 503 -19.12 6.82 4.80
CA ASN A 503 -20.24 6.49 3.92
C ASN A 503 -20.93 7.81 3.52
N VAL A 504 -21.04 8.05 2.22
CA VAL A 504 -21.60 9.29 1.69
C VAL A 504 -22.70 9.02 0.68
N LEU A 505 -23.76 9.84 0.74
CA LEU A 505 -24.86 9.80 -0.22
C LEU A 505 -24.40 10.40 -1.55
N VAL A 506 -24.29 9.56 -2.58
CA VAL A 506 -23.77 9.95 -3.90
C VAL A 506 -24.86 9.95 -4.96
N ALA A 507 -24.76 10.87 -5.92
CA ALA A 507 -25.52 10.86 -7.16
C ALA A 507 -24.59 10.73 -8.38
N PHE A 508 -24.90 9.79 -9.28
CA PHE A 508 -24.18 9.62 -10.55
C PHE A 508 -24.84 10.45 -11.66
N MET A 509 -24.46 11.72 -11.79
CA MET A 509 -24.97 12.62 -12.82
C MET A 509 -23.94 13.68 -13.19
N SER A 510 -24.02 14.26 -14.38
CA SER A 510 -23.21 15.42 -14.77
C SER A 510 -23.86 16.71 -14.26
N TRP A 511 -23.06 17.64 -13.73
CA TRP A 511 -23.58 18.89 -13.17
C TRP A 511 -22.68 20.08 -13.54
N GLU A 512 -23.17 20.90 -14.48
CA GLU A 512 -22.56 22.15 -14.96
C GLU A 512 -21.07 22.07 -15.37
N GLY A 513 -20.57 20.87 -15.68
CA GLY A 513 -19.16 20.65 -16.00
C GLY A 513 -18.21 20.69 -14.79
N TYR A 514 -18.69 20.95 -13.57
CA TYR A 514 -17.83 20.92 -12.39
C TYR A 514 -17.30 19.53 -12.07
N ASN A 515 -18.00 18.48 -12.49
CA ASN A 515 -17.51 17.11 -12.43
C ASN A 515 -17.02 16.58 -13.79
N TYR A 516 -16.47 17.46 -14.64
CA TYR A 516 -15.83 17.04 -15.88
C TYR A 516 -14.65 16.10 -15.60
N GLU A 517 -14.50 15.05 -16.43
CA GLU A 517 -13.54 13.96 -16.25
C GLU A 517 -13.63 13.30 -14.85
N ASP A 518 -12.64 13.58 -14.00
CA ASP A 518 -12.44 13.03 -12.66
C ASP A 518 -12.75 14.04 -11.56
N ALA A 519 -13.24 15.23 -11.90
CA ALA A 519 -13.58 16.21 -10.88
C ALA A 519 -14.79 15.75 -10.05
N VAL A 520 -14.78 16.09 -8.76
CA VAL A 520 -15.82 15.71 -7.80
C VAL A 520 -16.44 16.98 -7.21
N ILE A 521 -17.76 17.00 -7.12
CA ILE A 521 -18.50 18.06 -6.44
C ILE A 521 -18.90 17.55 -5.07
N VAL A 522 -18.71 18.37 -4.05
CA VAL A 522 -18.98 18.02 -2.66
C VAL A 522 -19.94 19.04 -2.03
N SER A 523 -20.87 18.58 -1.21
CA SER A 523 -21.74 19.42 -0.40
C SER A 523 -20.98 20.08 0.75
N GLU A 524 -21.25 21.35 1.01
CA GLU A 524 -20.75 22.09 2.18
C GLU A 524 -21.17 21.41 3.51
N ASP A 525 -22.26 20.65 3.53
CA ASP A 525 -22.72 19.91 4.71
C ASP A 525 -21.65 18.94 5.24
N LEU A 526 -20.85 18.33 4.34
CA LEU A 526 -19.74 17.46 4.74
C LEU A 526 -18.66 18.24 5.51
N VAL A 527 -18.36 19.46 5.07
CA VAL A 527 -17.38 20.35 5.74
C VAL A 527 -17.93 20.82 7.08
N ARG A 528 -19.21 21.18 7.14
CA ARG A 528 -19.89 21.64 8.36
C ARG A 528 -19.95 20.56 9.44
N LYS A 529 -20.17 19.31 9.06
CA LYS A 529 -20.18 18.14 9.96
C LYS A 529 -18.78 17.62 10.30
N ASP A 530 -17.73 18.33 9.87
CA ASP A 530 -16.32 17.92 9.98
C ASP A 530 -16.03 16.52 9.41
N LYS A 531 -16.86 16.02 8.47
CA LYS A 531 -16.57 14.81 7.71
C LYS A 531 -15.33 15.06 6.85
N PHE A 532 -14.43 14.07 6.77
CA PHE A 532 -13.14 14.18 6.06
C PHE A 532 -12.16 15.26 6.60
N THR A 533 -12.33 15.67 7.86
CA THR A 533 -11.34 16.50 8.55
C THR A 533 -10.22 15.63 9.09
N SER A 534 -8.96 16.02 8.88
CA SER A 534 -7.77 15.28 9.33
C SER A 534 -6.86 16.16 10.20
N VAL A 535 -6.06 15.53 11.07
CA VAL A 535 -5.06 16.23 11.89
C VAL A 535 -3.67 15.85 11.40
N HIS A 536 -2.86 16.86 11.11
CA HIS A 536 -1.48 16.73 10.67
C HIS A 536 -0.55 17.35 11.71
N ILE A 537 0.57 16.68 12.00
CA ILE A 537 1.52 17.13 13.02
C ILE A 537 2.89 17.24 12.38
N GLU A 538 3.38 18.46 12.26
CA GLU A 538 4.72 18.75 11.77
C GLU A 538 5.70 18.95 12.93
N GLU A 539 6.93 18.49 12.72
CA GLU A 539 8.03 18.64 13.67
C GLU A 539 9.04 19.62 13.10
N PHE A 540 9.28 20.70 13.84
CA PHE A 540 10.31 21.68 13.53
C PHE A 540 11.45 21.55 14.53
N GLU A 541 12.68 21.51 14.04
CA GLU A 541 13.87 21.43 14.87
C GLU A 541 14.77 22.64 14.68
N CYS A 542 15.34 23.12 15.79
CA CYS A 542 16.33 24.18 15.84
C CYS A 542 17.51 23.72 16.68
N GLU A 543 18.71 23.87 16.14
CA GLU A 543 19.97 23.52 16.82
C GLU A 543 20.78 24.78 17.09
N ALA A 544 21.33 24.84 18.31
CA ALA A 544 22.32 25.80 18.74
C ALA A 544 23.70 25.14 18.75
N ARG A 545 24.59 25.61 17.89
CA ARG A 545 25.92 25.02 17.67
C ARG A 545 27.04 25.89 18.20
N GLN A 546 28.12 25.24 18.59
CA GLN A 546 29.39 25.93 18.85
C GLN A 546 30.09 26.19 17.50
N THR A 547 30.16 27.46 17.11
CA THR A 547 30.85 27.89 15.88
C THR A 547 32.24 28.41 16.20
N LYS A 548 33.06 28.64 15.17
CA LYS A 548 34.37 29.29 15.35
C LYS A 548 34.27 30.75 15.78
N GLN A 549 33.15 31.40 15.47
CA GLN A 549 32.90 32.83 15.73
C GLN A 549 32.26 33.08 17.10
N GLY A 550 31.84 32.01 17.78
CA GLY A 550 31.16 32.05 19.07
C GLY A 550 30.07 30.99 19.15
N GLU A 551 29.43 30.89 20.30
CA GLU A 551 28.31 29.96 20.49
C GLU A 551 27.01 30.57 19.96
N GLU A 552 26.24 29.79 19.22
CA GLU A 552 24.86 30.18 18.92
C GLU A 552 24.02 30.01 20.18
N GLU A 553 23.17 30.98 20.46
CA GLU A 553 22.32 30.99 21.65
C GLU A 553 20.84 30.98 21.26
N ILE A 554 20.05 30.23 22.04
CA ILE A 554 18.58 30.26 21.96
C ILE A 554 18.09 31.18 23.05
N THR A 555 17.43 32.27 22.64
CA THR A 555 17.02 33.37 23.53
C THR A 555 15.79 34.09 22.98
N ALA A 556 15.01 34.68 23.89
CA ALA A 556 13.92 35.58 23.53
C ALA A 556 14.40 36.95 23.05
N ASP A 557 15.66 37.32 23.34
CA ASP A 557 16.22 38.60 22.94
C ASP A 557 16.84 38.58 21.54
N ILE A 558 15.99 38.80 20.53
CA ILE A 558 16.34 38.71 19.12
C ILE A 558 16.49 40.12 18.50
N PRO A 559 17.67 40.49 17.97
CA PRO A 559 17.90 41.85 17.48
C PRO A 559 16.91 42.22 16.37
N GLN A 560 16.45 43.49 16.36
CA GLN A 560 15.57 44.05 15.32
C GLN A 560 14.17 43.37 15.20
N VAL A 561 13.74 42.63 16.22
CA VAL A 561 12.40 42.03 16.31
C VAL A 561 11.58 42.74 17.39
N GLY A 562 10.40 43.28 17.01
CA GLY A 562 9.48 43.97 17.93
C GLY A 562 8.78 43.04 18.94
N GLU A 563 8.19 43.62 19.99
CA GLU A 563 7.55 42.85 21.08
C GLU A 563 6.36 41.99 20.61
N GLU A 564 5.58 42.45 19.63
CA GLU A 564 4.43 41.69 19.10
C GLU A 564 4.85 40.33 18.51
N ALA A 565 5.96 40.30 17.77
CA ALA A 565 6.51 39.07 17.18
C ALA A 565 7.11 38.13 18.23
N ARG A 566 7.37 38.62 19.46
CA ARG A 566 7.87 37.83 20.59
C ARG A 566 6.75 37.40 21.54
N ALA A 567 5.49 37.83 21.33
CA ALA A 567 4.40 37.64 22.29
C ALA A 567 4.08 36.16 22.60
N ASN A 568 4.39 35.24 21.68
CA ASN A 568 4.18 33.81 21.86
C ASN A 568 5.41 33.05 22.39
N LEU A 569 6.56 33.71 22.53
CA LEU A 569 7.79 33.11 23.07
C LEU A 569 7.79 33.16 24.60
N ASP A 570 8.35 32.13 25.22
CA ASP A 570 8.67 32.12 26.63
C ASP A 570 9.98 32.89 26.92
N GLU A 571 10.36 32.97 28.20
CA GLU A 571 11.58 33.65 28.65
C GLU A 571 12.87 33.06 28.05
N ASN A 572 12.83 31.80 27.59
CA ASN A 572 13.96 31.11 26.98
C ASN A 572 13.98 31.26 25.44
N GLY A 573 13.02 31.99 24.86
CA GLY A 573 12.90 32.16 23.42
C GLY A 573 12.27 30.97 22.70
N VAL A 574 11.52 30.11 23.39
CA VAL A 574 10.79 28.98 22.81
C VAL A 574 9.30 29.27 22.81
N VAL A 575 8.60 28.96 21.72
CA VAL A 575 7.16 29.16 21.64
C VAL A 575 6.41 28.36 22.71
N ARG A 576 5.42 28.98 23.36
CA ARG A 576 4.59 28.34 24.39
C ARG A 576 3.66 27.26 23.80
N VAL A 577 3.50 26.16 24.54
CA VAL A 577 2.50 25.13 24.20
C VAL A 577 1.10 25.73 24.27
N GLY A 578 0.30 25.49 23.24
CA GLY A 578 -1.04 26.05 23.07
C GLY A 578 -1.10 27.37 22.31
N ALA A 579 0.05 27.97 21.93
CA ALA A 579 0.06 29.13 21.03
C ALA A 579 -0.47 28.75 19.64
N GLU A 580 -1.24 29.66 19.06
CA GLU A 580 -1.57 29.64 17.63
C GLU A 580 -0.46 30.39 16.89
N VAL A 581 0.08 29.76 15.85
CA VAL A 581 1.19 30.25 15.06
C VAL A 581 0.83 30.23 13.58
N GLY A 582 1.19 31.31 12.88
CA GLY A 582 1.00 31.48 11.45
C GLY A 582 2.33 31.68 10.70
N PRO A 583 2.27 31.86 9.37
CA PRO A 583 3.44 32.10 8.53
C PRO A 583 4.32 33.26 9.05
N GLY A 584 5.61 33.00 9.22
CA GLY A 584 6.59 34.02 9.64
C GLY A 584 6.75 34.18 11.16
N ASP A 585 5.86 33.59 11.96
CA ASP A 585 5.97 33.58 13.42
C ASP A 585 7.22 32.83 13.89
N ILE A 586 7.81 33.30 14.98
CA ILE A 586 9.02 32.73 15.55
C ILE A 586 8.63 31.54 16.44
N LEU A 587 9.14 30.36 16.12
CA LEU A 587 8.97 29.15 16.93
C LEU A 587 10.08 29.03 17.97
N VAL A 588 11.32 29.34 17.58
CA VAL A 588 12.50 29.32 18.45
C VAL A 588 13.39 30.49 18.08
N GLY A 589 13.55 31.43 19.02
CA GLY A 589 14.50 32.54 18.92
C GLY A 589 15.92 32.02 18.94
N LYS A 590 16.69 32.28 17.87
CA LYS A 590 18.10 31.90 17.77
C LYS A 590 18.93 33.08 17.28
N VAL A 591 20.05 33.30 17.95
CA VAL A 591 21.03 34.32 17.59
C VAL A 591 22.38 33.69 17.28
N THR A 592 22.97 34.10 16.16
CA THR A 592 24.31 33.66 15.75
C THR A 592 25.29 34.84 15.81
N PRO A 593 26.46 34.70 16.43
CA PRO A 593 27.50 35.74 16.42
C PRO A 593 27.89 36.12 14.99
N LYS A 594 28.00 37.41 14.69
CA LYS A 594 28.52 37.87 13.40
C LYS A 594 30.04 37.73 13.37
N GLY A 595 30.58 37.35 12.22
CA GLY A 595 32.04 37.39 12.02
C GLY A 595 32.57 38.82 11.96
N GLU A 596 33.90 38.97 12.07
CA GLU A 596 34.64 40.23 11.88
C GLU A 596 34.60 40.70 10.41
N GLN A 597 33.43 40.94 9.84
CA GLN A 597 33.30 41.74 8.63
C GLN A 597 33.07 43.18 9.05
N GLU A 598 33.98 44.08 8.65
CA GLU A 598 33.74 45.50 8.84
C GLU A 598 32.43 45.89 8.14
N PRO A 599 31.50 46.60 8.82
CA PRO A 599 30.30 47.10 8.17
C PRO A 599 30.69 47.99 7.00
N THR A 600 29.91 47.93 5.91
CA THR A 600 30.15 48.77 4.73
C THR A 600 30.10 50.25 5.11
N GLY A 601 30.73 51.12 4.30
CA GLY A 601 30.67 52.57 4.53
C GLY A 601 29.23 53.10 4.64
N GLU A 602 28.31 52.51 3.89
CA GLU A 602 26.87 52.82 3.91
C GLU A 602 26.20 52.37 5.20
N GLU A 603 26.45 51.14 5.68
CA GLU A 603 25.93 50.69 6.98
C GLU A 603 26.49 51.52 8.14
N LYS A 604 27.79 51.87 8.10
CA LYS A 604 28.42 52.75 9.10
C LYS A 604 27.73 54.11 9.13
N LEU A 605 27.42 54.69 7.96
CA LEU A 605 26.72 55.96 7.85
C LEU A 605 25.27 55.87 8.35
N LEU A 606 24.51 54.85 7.94
CA LEU A 606 23.13 54.64 8.39
C LEU A 606 23.06 54.52 9.92
N ARG A 607 23.96 53.74 10.53
CA ARG A 607 24.04 53.60 11.98
C ARG A 607 24.40 54.91 12.68
N ALA A 608 25.28 55.71 12.10
CA ALA A 608 25.62 57.04 12.63
C ALA A 608 24.42 57.99 12.59
N ILE A 609 23.56 57.90 11.57
CA ILE A 609 22.35 58.72 11.43
C ILE A 609 21.28 58.29 12.44
N PHE A 610 21.02 56.99 12.59
CA PHE A 610 19.96 56.46 13.46
C PHE A 610 20.40 56.24 14.92
N GLY A 611 21.68 56.43 15.24
CA GLY A 611 22.23 56.22 16.59
C GLY A 611 22.19 54.76 17.05
N GLU A 612 21.99 53.81 16.14
CA GLU A 612 21.90 52.38 16.45
C GLU A 612 23.29 51.79 16.69
N LYS A 613 23.47 51.12 17.84
CA LYS A 613 24.68 50.33 18.11
C LYS A 613 24.68 49.08 17.22
N ALA A 614 25.86 48.70 16.73
CA ALA A 614 26.00 47.44 16.01
C ALA A 614 25.58 46.28 16.91
N ALA A 615 24.58 45.51 16.51
CA ALA A 615 24.29 44.23 17.14
C ALA A 615 25.37 43.22 16.71
N ASP A 616 26.11 42.72 17.69
CA ASP A 616 27.19 41.72 17.51
C ASP A 616 26.66 40.35 17.06
N VAL A 617 25.33 40.18 17.12
CA VAL A 617 24.62 38.95 16.75
C VAL A 617 23.63 39.19 15.61
N LYS A 618 23.28 38.13 14.89
CA LYS A 618 22.31 38.09 13.79
C LYS A 618 21.14 37.18 14.17
N ASP A 619 19.92 37.57 13.81
CA ASP A 619 18.73 36.70 13.87
C ASP A 619 18.88 35.51 12.90
N THR A 620 18.92 34.31 13.47
CA THR A 620 18.89 33.02 12.75
C THR A 620 17.78 32.12 13.30
N SER A 621 16.72 32.75 13.84
CA SER A 621 15.59 32.10 14.49
C SER A 621 14.85 31.15 13.56
N LEU A 622 14.31 30.10 14.14
CA LEU A 622 13.41 29.18 13.46
C LEU A 622 12.02 29.84 13.35
N ARG A 623 11.57 30.04 12.12
CA ARG A 623 10.26 30.62 11.81
C ARG A 623 9.37 29.59 11.10
N LEU A 624 8.07 29.72 11.30
CA LEU A 624 7.10 28.91 10.56
C LEU A 624 7.09 29.31 9.08
N ARG A 625 7.04 28.33 8.18
CA ARG A 625 7.18 28.59 6.74
C ARG A 625 5.91 29.21 6.17
N HIS A 626 6.04 29.80 4.98
CA HIS A 626 4.89 30.32 4.24
C HIS A 626 3.91 29.18 3.90
N GLY A 627 2.62 29.40 4.19
CA GLY A 627 1.55 28.42 3.96
C GLY A 627 1.35 27.40 5.09
N GLU A 628 2.21 27.39 6.12
CA GLU A 628 2.03 26.57 7.31
C GLU A 628 1.41 27.41 8.43
N TRP A 629 0.53 26.79 9.22
CA TRP A 629 -0.14 27.39 10.37
C TRP A 629 -0.57 26.30 11.32
N GLY A 630 -0.85 26.61 12.58
CA GLY A 630 -1.42 25.63 13.48
C GLY A 630 -1.24 25.97 14.94
N LYS A 631 -1.43 24.96 15.78
CA LYS A 631 -1.32 25.08 17.23
C LYS A 631 -0.14 24.28 17.75
N VAL A 632 0.69 24.90 18.59
CA VAL A 632 1.80 24.22 19.24
C VAL A 632 1.25 23.21 20.25
N ILE A 633 1.54 21.92 20.06
CA ILE A 633 1.05 20.85 20.96
C ILE A 633 2.09 20.38 21.97
N HIS A 634 3.37 20.50 21.62
CA HIS A 634 4.46 20.01 22.44
C HIS A 634 5.75 20.73 22.06
N THR A 635 6.61 20.95 23.06
CA THR A 635 7.98 21.43 22.86
C THR A 635 8.93 20.55 23.67
N LEU A 636 10.08 20.21 23.09
CA LEU A 636 11.11 19.42 23.75
C LEU A 636 12.44 20.15 23.63
N VAL A 637 13.05 20.42 24.78
CA VAL A 637 14.35 21.06 24.87
C VAL A 637 15.37 20.02 25.34
N LEU A 638 16.39 19.79 24.53
CA LEU A 638 17.48 18.85 24.80
C LEU A 638 18.78 19.64 24.95
N GLU A 639 19.42 19.50 26.11
CA GLU A 639 20.68 20.16 26.42
C GLU A 639 21.80 19.17 26.69
N ARG A 640 23.00 19.51 26.21
CA ARG A 640 24.20 18.68 26.42
C ARG A 640 24.60 18.61 27.90
N SER A 641 24.35 19.67 28.65
CA SER A 641 24.55 19.75 30.10
C SER A 641 23.82 18.64 30.87
N GLN A 642 22.64 18.24 30.37
CA GLN A 642 21.79 17.19 30.94
C GLN A 642 22.15 15.78 30.43
N LYS A 643 23.28 15.63 29.71
CA LYS A 643 23.76 14.37 29.10
C LYS A 643 22.80 13.77 28.07
N HIS A 644 21.99 14.60 27.40
CA HIS A 644 21.19 14.17 26.26
C HIS A 644 22.09 13.80 25.07
N PRO A 645 21.72 12.77 24.27
CA PRO A 645 22.49 12.37 23.11
C PRO A 645 22.31 13.36 21.95
N LEU A 646 23.21 14.35 21.88
CA LEU A 646 23.21 15.38 20.83
C LEU A 646 24.34 15.16 19.82
N PRO A 647 24.18 15.60 18.55
CA PRO A 647 25.24 15.55 17.56
C PRO A 647 26.50 16.33 18.02
N PRO A 648 27.71 15.94 17.58
CA PRO A 648 28.92 16.66 17.90
C PRO A 648 28.84 18.15 17.49
N GLY A 649 29.14 19.04 18.42
CA GLY A 649 29.11 20.49 18.20
C GLY A 649 27.75 21.16 18.49
N VAL A 650 26.68 20.39 18.73
CA VAL A 650 25.38 20.90 19.19
C VAL A 650 25.37 20.97 20.71
N GLN A 651 25.06 22.15 21.27
CA GLN A 651 24.94 22.35 22.72
C GLN A 651 23.50 22.21 23.19
N LYS A 652 22.56 22.77 22.42
CA LYS A 652 21.13 22.75 22.71
C LYS A 652 20.35 22.48 21.43
N MET A 653 19.30 21.67 21.54
CA MET A 653 18.38 21.35 20.47
C MET A 653 16.96 21.55 20.97
N VAL A 654 16.15 22.28 20.22
CA VAL A 654 14.74 22.52 20.53
C VAL A 654 13.90 21.93 19.41
N LYS A 655 12.91 21.11 19.79
CA LYS A 655 11.92 20.53 18.89
C LYS A 655 10.54 21.06 19.23
N VAL A 656 9.80 21.49 18.22
CA VAL A 656 8.46 22.06 18.34
C VAL A 656 7.52 21.26 17.45
N TRP A 657 6.45 20.73 18.03
CA TRP A 657 5.39 20.05 17.27
C TRP A 657 4.21 20.98 17.09
N VAL A 658 3.83 21.21 15.83
CA VAL A 658 2.69 22.07 15.45
C VAL A 658 1.63 21.18 14.80
N ALA A 659 0.43 21.17 15.38
CA ALA A 659 -0.71 20.45 14.85
C ALA A 659 -1.61 21.36 14.01
N GLN A 660 -2.02 20.86 12.85
CA GLN A 660 -2.89 21.52 11.89
C GLN A 660 -4.16 20.69 11.72
N VAL A 661 -5.33 21.33 11.80
CA VAL A 661 -6.62 20.67 11.52
C VAL A 661 -7.02 21.04 10.10
N ARG A 662 -6.98 20.05 9.20
CA ARG A 662 -7.23 20.25 7.77
C ARG A 662 -8.61 19.73 7.41
N LYS A 663 -9.53 20.67 7.18
CA LYS A 663 -10.87 20.38 6.66
C LYS A 663 -10.79 19.96 5.18
N LEU A 664 -11.93 19.54 4.63
CA LEU A 664 -12.04 19.24 3.22
C LEU A 664 -12.04 20.54 2.40
N SER A 665 -11.22 20.63 1.36
CA SER A 665 -11.06 21.85 0.56
C SER A 665 -11.00 21.57 -0.95
N VAL A 666 -11.25 22.60 -1.77
CA VAL A 666 -11.11 22.52 -3.23
C VAL A 666 -9.64 22.24 -3.58
N GLY A 667 -9.40 21.26 -4.44
CA GLY A 667 -8.06 20.78 -4.80
C GLY A 667 -7.61 19.54 -4.02
N ASP A 668 -8.27 19.19 -2.92
CA ASP A 668 -8.02 17.92 -2.23
C ASP A 668 -8.47 16.73 -3.09
N LYS A 669 -7.78 15.61 -2.93
CA LYS A 669 -8.05 14.39 -3.67
C LYS A 669 -8.85 13.38 -2.85
N MET A 670 -9.93 12.87 -3.43
CA MET A 670 -10.76 11.81 -2.87
C MET A 670 -10.71 10.56 -3.77
N ALA A 671 -11.00 9.41 -3.19
CA ALA A 671 -11.14 8.17 -3.93
C ALA A 671 -12.08 7.19 -3.24
N GLY A 672 -12.76 6.35 -4.04
CA GLY A 672 -13.42 5.15 -3.55
C GLY A 672 -12.49 3.94 -3.61
N ARG A 673 -12.98 2.77 -3.19
CA ARG A 673 -12.20 1.52 -3.17
C ARG A 673 -12.06 0.86 -4.55
N HIS A 674 -12.90 1.26 -5.51
CA HIS A 674 -13.00 0.69 -6.86
C HIS A 674 -12.08 1.39 -7.89
N GLY A 675 -11.06 2.12 -7.42
CA GLY A 675 -10.11 2.84 -8.30
C GLY A 675 -10.67 4.11 -8.95
N ASN A 676 -11.86 4.57 -8.55
CA ASN A 676 -12.36 5.91 -8.86
C ASN A 676 -11.60 6.93 -8.02
N LYS A 677 -10.99 7.92 -8.68
CA LYS A 677 -10.22 8.99 -8.03
C LYS A 677 -10.66 10.31 -8.60
N GLY A 678 -10.68 11.33 -7.75
CA GLY A 678 -11.07 12.65 -8.20
C GLY A 678 -10.57 13.78 -7.33
N VAL A 679 -10.46 14.95 -7.93
CA VAL A 679 -10.10 16.19 -7.23
C VAL A 679 -11.36 16.99 -7.00
N ILE A 680 -11.53 17.52 -5.79
CA ILE A 680 -12.66 18.37 -5.48
C ILE A 680 -12.54 19.66 -6.29
N SER A 681 -13.48 19.90 -7.18
CA SER A 681 -13.52 21.10 -8.03
C SER A 681 -14.37 22.21 -7.42
N LYS A 682 -15.43 21.83 -6.69
CA LYS A 682 -16.37 22.76 -6.08
C LYS A 682 -16.94 22.18 -4.79
N VAL A 683 -16.94 23.02 -3.74
CA VAL A 683 -17.77 22.82 -2.56
C VAL A 683 -19.02 23.66 -2.75
N THR A 684 -20.17 23.02 -2.79
CA THR A 684 -21.46 23.62 -3.14
C THR A 684 -22.32 23.78 -1.89
N PRO A 685 -23.01 24.93 -1.70
CA PRO A 685 -23.98 25.10 -0.63
C PRO A 685 -25.05 24.00 -0.64
N MET A 686 -25.53 23.58 0.53
CA MET A 686 -26.45 22.45 0.63
C MET A 686 -27.80 22.70 -0.06
N GLU A 687 -28.23 23.96 -0.11
CA GLU A 687 -29.45 24.42 -0.76
C GLU A 687 -29.41 24.30 -2.29
N ASP A 688 -28.21 24.34 -2.89
CA ASP A 688 -28.04 24.23 -4.33
C ASP A 688 -27.85 22.77 -4.79
N MET A 689 -27.58 21.86 -3.85
CA MET A 689 -27.33 20.46 -4.17
C MET A 689 -28.63 19.77 -4.61
N PRO A 690 -28.57 18.84 -5.58
CA PRO A 690 -29.67 17.95 -5.88
C PRO A 690 -30.18 17.25 -4.62
N PHE A 691 -31.50 17.14 -4.46
CA PHE A 691 -32.09 16.55 -3.27
C PHE A 691 -33.21 15.55 -3.59
N LEU A 692 -33.45 14.66 -2.64
CA LEU A 692 -34.48 13.61 -2.69
C LEU A 692 -35.86 14.18 -2.37
N ASP A 693 -36.92 13.43 -2.67
CA ASP A 693 -38.31 13.87 -2.40
C ASP A 693 -38.61 14.12 -0.91
N ASP A 694 -37.81 13.55 0.00
CA ASP A 694 -37.90 13.78 1.46
C ASP A 694 -37.14 15.04 1.94
N GLY A 695 -36.49 15.77 1.03
CA GLY A 695 -35.70 16.96 1.33
C GLY A 695 -34.23 16.70 1.59
N THR A 696 -33.77 15.44 1.61
CA THR A 696 -32.36 15.11 1.88
C THR A 696 -31.48 15.46 0.68
N PRO A 697 -30.51 16.39 0.82
CA PRO A 697 -29.57 16.71 -0.26
C PRO A 697 -28.52 15.61 -0.43
N VAL A 698 -28.05 15.42 -1.66
CA VAL A 698 -26.93 14.51 -1.95
C VAL A 698 -25.62 15.13 -1.44
N GLU A 699 -24.70 14.30 -0.94
CA GLU A 699 -23.45 14.76 -0.34
C GLU A 699 -22.33 14.88 -1.38
N ILE A 700 -22.29 13.99 -2.38
CA ILE A 700 -21.30 13.99 -3.45
C ILE A 700 -21.97 13.76 -4.81
N ILE A 701 -21.50 14.44 -5.86
CA ILE A 701 -21.90 14.16 -7.24
C ILE A 701 -20.69 13.60 -8.00
N LEU A 702 -20.85 12.39 -8.54
CA LEU A 702 -19.85 11.71 -9.36
C LEU A 702 -20.27 11.68 -10.83
N ASN A 703 -19.30 11.80 -11.72
CA ASN A 703 -19.56 11.73 -13.16
C ASN A 703 -19.79 10.28 -13.60
N PRO A 704 -20.94 9.95 -14.23
CA PRO A 704 -21.22 8.60 -14.69
C PRO A 704 -20.32 8.13 -15.84
N ILE A 705 -19.74 9.03 -16.64
CA ILE A 705 -18.92 8.68 -17.83
C ILE A 705 -17.64 7.91 -17.44
N GLY A 706 -17.16 8.12 -16.21
CA GLY A 706 -15.99 7.42 -15.69
C GLY A 706 -16.22 5.92 -15.46
N VAL A 707 -17.46 5.46 -15.29
CA VAL A 707 -17.72 4.05 -14.95
C VAL A 707 -17.58 3.12 -16.16
N PRO A 708 -18.24 3.35 -17.32
CA PRO A 708 -18.15 2.45 -18.46
C PRO A 708 -16.74 2.38 -19.07
N SER A 709 -16.05 3.52 -19.15
CA SER A 709 -14.69 3.62 -19.72
C SER A 709 -13.63 2.90 -18.88
N ARG A 710 -13.93 2.64 -17.61
CA ARG A 710 -12.99 2.06 -16.64
C ARG A 710 -13.38 0.67 -16.18
N MET A 711 -14.58 0.20 -16.55
CA MET A 711 -15.08 -1.13 -16.26
C MET A 711 -14.99 -1.48 -14.76
N ASN A 712 -15.33 -0.52 -13.89
CA ASN A 712 -15.37 -0.70 -12.44
C ASN A 712 -16.81 -0.56 -11.91
N LEU A 713 -17.64 -1.54 -12.29
CA LEU A 713 -19.07 -1.57 -11.97
C LEU A 713 -19.32 -1.87 -10.49
N GLY A 714 -18.34 -2.42 -9.77
CA GLY A 714 -18.43 -2.70 -8.34
C GLY A 714 -18.84 -1.46 -7.54
N GLN A 715 -18.42 -0.26 -7.94
CA GLN A 715 -18.81 1.00 -7.27
C GLN A 715 -20.31 1.29 -7.33
N VAL A 716 -20.98 0.89 -8.41
CA VAL A 716 -22.44 1.08 -8.58
C VAL A 716 -23.18 0.05 -7.74
N MET A 717 -22.67 -1.18 -7.68
CA MET A 717 -23.21 -2.22 -6.81
C MET A 717 -23.06 -1.86 -5.33
N GLU A 718 -21.89 -1.33 -4.94
CA GLU A 718 -21.64 -0.77 -3.61
C GLU A 718 -22.65 0.34 -3.29
N THR A 719 -22.88 1.25 -4.23
CA THR A 719 -23.85 2.35 -4.08
C THR A 719 -25.26 1.84 -3.79
N HIS A 720 -25.73 0.86 -4.56
CA HIS A 720 -27.06 0.27 -4.38
C HIS A 720 -27.17 -0.53 -3.07
N LEU A 721 -26.20 -1.40 -2.77
CA LEU A 721 -26.22 -2.18 -1.54
C LEU A 721 -26.05 -1.30 -0.31
N GLY A 722 -25.26 -0.22 -0.39
CA GLY A 722 -25.12 0.79 0.64
C GLY A 722 -26.44 1.52 0.91
N TRP A 723 -27.22 1.83 -0.14
CA TRP A 723 -28.57 2.38 0.02
C TRP A 723 -29.49 1.43 0.78
N VAL A 724 -29.46 0.14 0.44
CA VAL A 724 -30.23 -0.90 1.13
C VAL A 724 -29.79 -1.02 2.59
N ALA A 725 -28.49 -1.12 2.85
CA ALA A 725 -27.90 -1.27 4.18
C ALA A 725 -28.26 -0.08 5.10
N ALA A 726 -28.18 1.15 4.59
CA ALA A 726 -28.52 2.35 5.34
C ALA A 726 -30.02 2.41 5.72
N ASN A 727 -30.91 2.12 4.76
CA ASN A 727 -32.36 2.19 4.99
C ASN A 727 -32.91 1.04 5.85
N LEU A 728 -32.31 -0.16 5.75
CA LEU A 728 -32.71 -1.32 6.55
C LEU A 728 -31.95 -1.42 7.89
N GLY A 729 -30.92 -0.58 8.10
CA GLY A 729 -30.22 -0.47 9.38
C GLY A 729 -29.22 -1.61 9.67
N PHE A 730 -28.53 -2.12 8.66
CA PHE A 730 -27.50 -3.15 8.82
C PHE A 730 -26.19 -2.79 8.09
N ARG A 731 -25.13 -3.54 8.35
CA ARG A 731 -23.88 -3.49 7.57
C ARG A 731 -23.78 -4.74 6.72
N ALA A 732 -23.67 -4.57 5.41
CA ALA A 732 -23.55 -5.68 4.48
C ALA A 732 -22.10 -6.20 4.46
N LEU A 733 -21.94 -7.51 4.46
CA LEU A 733 -20.67 -8.18 4.22
C LEU A 733 -20.75 -8.85 2.86
N SER A 734 -19.95 -8.37 1.92
CA SER A 734 -19.83 -8.90 0.56
C SER A 734 -18.37 -9.32 0.31
N PRO A 735 -17.98 -10.53 0.74
CA PRO A 735 -16.68 -11.12 0.44
C PRO A 735 -16.35 -11.12 -1.06
N VAL A 736 -15.05 -11.04 -1.36
CA VAL A 736 -14.52 -11.09 -2.73
C VAL A 736 -14.86 -12.42 -3.39
N PHE A 737 -15.54 -12.41 -4.55
CA PHE A 737 -16.06 -13.58 -5.29
C PHE A 737 -17.06 -14.49 -4.54
N ASP A 738 -17.52 -14.11 -3.34
CA ASP A 738 -18.51 -14.84 -2.53
C ASP A 738 -19.46 -13.87 -1.82
N GLY A 739 -19.85 -12.83 -2.56
CA GLY A 739 -20.59 -11.67 -2.08
C GLY A 739 -22.09 -11.69 -2.41
N ALA A 740 -22.74 -10.55 -2.19
CA ALA A 740 -24.13 -10.33 -2.58
C ALA A 740 -24.28 -10.37 -4.11
N ARG A 741 -25.28 -11.08 -4.63
CA ARG A 741 -25.55 -11.14 -6.07
C ARG A 741 -26.50 -10.02 -6.47
N ASP A 742 -26.61 -9.76 -7.77
CA ASP A 742 -27.55 -8.78 -8.34
C ASP A 742 -28.98 -8.98 -7.82
N ILE A 743 -29.42 -10.24 -7.72
CA ILE A 743 -30.75 -10.61 -7.23
C ILE A 743 -30.95 -10.15 -5.78
N ASP A 744 -29.93 -10.31 -4.95
CA ASP A 744 -29.97 -9.97 -3.52
C ASP A 744 -30.04 -8.44 -3.34
N ILE A 745 -29.33 -7.68 -4.21
CA ILE A 745 -29.38 -6.21 -4.23
C ILE A 745 -30.74 -5.73 -4.74
N GLU A 746 -31.27 -6.30 -5.82
CA GLU A 746 -32.60 -5.97 -6.37
C GLU A 746 -33.72 -6.24 -5.37
N ASP A 747 -33.66 -7.38 -4.66
CA ASP A 747 -34.58 -7.69 -3.55
C ASP A 747 -34.44 -6.70 -2.40
N GLY A 748 -33.22 -6.32 -2.05
CA GLY A 748 -32.94 -5.29 -1.05
C GLY A 748 -33.57 -3.94 -1.42
N LEU A 749 -33.41 -3.51 -2.67
CA LEU A 749 -34.02 -2.27 -3.19
C LEU A 749 -35.54 -2.35 -3.19
N ALA A 750 -36.11 -3.51 -3.54
CA ALA A 750 -37.54 -3.77 -3.42
C ALA A 750 -38.05 -3.66 -1.98
N ARG A 751 -37.32 -4.22 -1.01
CA ARG A 751 -37.64 -4.13 0.43
C ARG A 751 -37.65 -2.67 0.91
N VAL A 752 -36.67 -1.88 0.50
CA VAL A 752 -36.62 -0.44 0.78
C VAL A 752 -37.82 0.26 0.14
N TRP A 753 -38.15 -0.04 -1.11
CA TRP A 753 -39.32 0.55 -1.77
C TRP A 753 -40.64 0.24 -1.06
N PHE A 754 -40.84 -0.99 -0.55
CA PHE A 754 -42.03 -1.33 0.24
C PHE A 754 -42.17 -0.44 1.48
N ILE A 755 -41.06 -0.13 2.16
CA ILE A 755 -41.04 0.75 3.33
C ILE A 755 -41.49 2.18 2.96
N HIS A 756 -40.96 2.73 1.86
CA HIS A 756 -41.36 4.05 1.37
C HIS A 756 -42.82 4.06 0.89
N ALA A 757 -43.23 3.07 0.11
CA ALA A 757 -44.58 2.96 -0.45
C ALA A 757 -45.66 2.79 0.64
N ALA A 758 -45.34 2.12 1.73
CA ALA A 758 -46.23 2.00 2.90
C ALA A 758 -46.34 3.31 3.71
N GLY A 759 -45.47 4.30 3.47
CA GLY A 759 -45.35 5.50 4.29
C GLY A 759 -44.92 5.18 5.73
N ALA A 760 -44.09 4.14 5.88
CA ALA A 760 -43.69 3.59 7.18
C ALA A 760 -42.42 4.22 7.76
N LEU A 761 -41.92 5.30 7.15
CA LEU A 761 -40.80 6.07 7.67
C LEU A 761 -41.33 7.20 8.55
N ASP A 762 -40.97 7.22 9.83
CA ASP A 762 -41.29 8.36 10.70
C ASP A 762 -40.43 9.57 10.33
N GLN A 763 -41.01 10.51 9.59
CA GLN A 763 -40.36 11.74 9.14
C GLN A 763 -40.08 12.75 10.27
N ARG A 764 -40.48 12.46 11.52
CA ARG A 764 -40.26 13.38 12.65
C ARG A 764 -38.81 13.40 13.15
N ASN A 765 -38.01 12.38 12.83
CA ASN A 765 -36.59 12.32 13.17
C ASN A 765 -35.74 12.04 11.92
N LEU A 766 -35.32 13.13 11.25
CA LEU A 766 -34.54 13.09 10.01
C LEU A 766 -33.15 12.44 10.16
N GLU A 767 -32.61 12.36 11.39
CA GLU A 767 -31.25 11.84 11.62
C GLU A 767 -31.22 10.30 11.73
N ARG A 768 -32.33 9.65 12.10
CA ARG A 768 -32.48 8.20 12.15
C ARG A 768 -33.93 7.81 11.87
N PRO A 769 -34.30 7.52 10.61
CA PRO A 769 -35.64 7.07 10.31
C PRO A 769 -35.92 5.74 11.03
N VAL A 770 -36.92 5.72 11.89
CA VAL A 770 -37.42 4.49 12.50
C VAL A 770 -38.49 3.92 11.57
N VAL A 771 -38.30 2.68 11.13
CA VAL A 771 -39.25 1.98 10.27
C VAL A 771 -40.39 1.42 11.11
N ASP A 772 -41.62 1.80 10.79
CA ASP A 772 -42.84 1.22 11.34
C ASP A 772 -43.16 -0.10 10.64
N TRP A 773 -42.61 -1.19 11.18
CA TRP A 773 -42.75 -2.53 10.63
C TRP A 773 -44.19 -3.06 10.65
N GLU A 774 -45.04 -2.61 11.58
CA GLU A 774 -46.45 -3.03 11.61
C GLU A 774 -47.22 -2.46 10.42
N ARG A 775 -46.93 -1.21 10.07
CA ARG A 775 -47.52 -0.56 8.90
C ARG A 775 -47.09 -1.20 7.59
N VAL A 776 -45.82 -1.58 7.45
CA VAL A 776 -45.33 -2.33 6.27
C VAL A 776 -46.04 -3.69 6.17
N ARG A 777 -46.17 -4.41 7.28
CA ARG A 777 -46.85 -5.71 7.34
C ARG A 777 -48.31 -5.61 6.91
N ALA A 778 -49.04 -4.62 7.42
CA ALA A 778 -50.43 -4.39 7.05
C ALA A 778 -50.58 -4.08 5.54
N TRP A 779 -49.74 -3.17 5.02
CA TRP A 779 -49.77 -2.74 3.63
C TRP A 779 -49.50 -3.88 2.63
N LEU A 780 -48.54 -4.76 2.94
CA LEU A 780 -48.23 -5.95 2.12
C LEU A 780 -49.34 -7.00 2.19
N LYS A 781 -49.89 -7.24 3.38
CA LYS A 781 -50.96 -8.23 3.60
C LYS A 781 -52.24 -7.86 2.86
N GLU A 782 -52.60 -6.57 2.81
CA GLU A 782 -53.73 -6.06 2.01
C GLU A 782 -53.57 -6.36 0.51
N ARG A 783 -52.33 -6.46 0.02
CA ARG A 783 -51.98 -6.75 -1.37
C ARG A 783 -51.72 -8.24 -1.64
N GLY A 784 -51.94 -9.09 -0.65
CA GLY A 784 -51.78 -10.55 -0.78
C GLY A 784 -50.34 -11.06 -0.68
N TYR A 785 -49.42 -10.25 -0.16
CA TYR A 785 -48.02 -10.65 0.05
C TYR A 785 -47.72 -10.94 1.52
N ASP A 786 -46.87 -11.93 1.76
CA ASP A 786 -46.37 -12.28 3.09
C ASP A 786 -45.02 -11.61 3.36
N MET A 787 -44.98 -10.74 4.36
CA MET A 787 -43.78 -10.01 4.76
C MET A 787 -42.65 -10.95 5.19
N GLU A 788 -42.95 -12.02 5.94
CA GLU A 788 -41.92 -12.95 6.45
C GLU A 788 -41.16 -13.61 5.31
N ARG A 789 -41.85 -13.84 4.19
CA ARG A 789 -41.27 -14.45 2.99
C ARG A 789 -40.49 -13.44 2.15
N LEU A 790 -41.03 -12.23 1.94
CA LEU A 790 -40.37 -11.18 1.14
C LEU A 790 -39.12 -10.59 1.81
N PHE A 791 -39.08 -10.57 3.14
CA PHE A 791 -37.93 -10.10 3.93
C PHE A 791 -37.01 -11.25 4.38
N SER A 792 -37.28 -12.50 3.97
CA SER A 792 -36.42 -13.64 4.28
C SER A 792 -35.13 -13.60 3.49
N ASP A 793 -33.99 -13.82 4.13
CA ASP A 793 -32.71 -13.97 3.45
C ASP A 793 -32.53 -15.36 2.80
N GLN A 794 -33.46 -16.29 3.03
CA GLN A 794 -33.44 -17.63 2.42
C GLN A 794 -34.14 -17.68 1.06
N VAL A 795 -34.97 -16.68 0.76
CA VAL A 795 -35.81 -16.62 -0.43
C VAL A 795 -35.32 -15.50 -1.32
N HIS A 796 -34.76 -15.88 -2.47
CA HIS A 796 -34.18 -14.93 -3.43
C HIS A 796 -35.09 -14.74 -4.64
N GLY A 797 -35.27 -13.49 -5.06
CA GLY A 797 -35.98 -13.06 -6.25
C GLY A 797 -37.48 -12.78 -6.07
N GLU A 798 -38.08 -13.14 -4.94
CA GLU A 798 -39.51 -12.91 -4.71
C GLU A 798 -39.83 -11.43 -4.41
N ALA A 799 -38.94 -10.72 -3.71
CA ALA A 799 -39.16 -9.32 -3.37
C ALA A 799 -39.10 -8.42 -4.60
N ARG A 800 -38.12 -8.61 -5.49
CA ARG A 800 -38.02 -7.86 -6.75
C ARG A 800 -39.21 -8.12 -7.68
N GLU A 801 -39.73 -9.35 -7.74
CA GLU A 801 -40.90 -9.68 -8.56
C GLU A 801 -42.16 -9.01 -8.00
N ALA A 802 -42.39 -9.14 -6.69
CA ALA A 802 -43.51 -8.48 -6.02
C ALA A 802 -43.45 -6.95 -6.20
N CYS A 803 -42.26 -6.36 -6.08
CA CYS A 803 -42.04 -4.93 -6.29
C CYS A 803 -42.36 -4.48 -7.71
N LEU A 804 -41.82 -5.15 -8.74
CA LEU A 804 -42.12 -4.80 -10.13
C LEU A 804 -43.62 -4.91 -10.43
N ARG A 805 -44.27 -5.96 -9.93
CA ARG A 805 -45.70 -6.18 -10.14
C ARG A 805 -46.54 -5.08 -9.50
N LEU A 806 -46.25 -4.74 -8.24
CA LEU A 806 -46.93 -3.65 -7.52
C LEU A 806 -46.65 -2.30 -8.17
N TRP A 807 -45.41 -2.03 -8.58
CA TRP A 807 -45.04 -0.78 -9.23
C TRP A 807 -45.80 -0.57 -10.55
N LEU A 808 -45.83 -1.55 -11.45
CA LEU A 808 -46.58 -1.47 -12.71
C LEU A 808 -48.10 -1.33 -12.49
N LYS A 809 -48.62 -1.85 -11.38
CA LYS A 809 -50.05 -1.86 -11.05
C LYS A 809 -50.52 -0.58 -10.35
N GLU A 810 -49.71 -0.03 -9.45
CA GLU A 810 -50.12 1.01 -8.51
C GLU A 810 -49.45 2.36 -8.76
N ASP A 811 -48.25 2.41 -9.36
CA ASP A 811 -47.61 3.69 -9.68
C ASP A 811 -48.44 4.43 -10.76
N PRO A 812 -48.91 5.66 -10.49
CA PRO A 812 -49.80 6.39 -11.40
C PRO A 812 -49.21 6.61 -12.79
N TYR A 813 -47.88 6.75 -12.89
CA TYR A 813 -47.20 6.97 -14.15
C TYR A 813 -46.90 5.65 -14.86
N ALA A 814 -46.38 4.64 -14.14
CA ALA A 814 -46.08 3.35 -14.74
C ALA A 814 -47.35 2.68 -15.29
N ARG A 815 -48.43 2.65 -14.49
CA ARG A 815 -49.71 2.07 -14.86
C ARG A 815 -50.31 2.67 -16.13
N ARG A 816 -50.12 3.97 -16.35
CA ARG A 816 -50.66 4.69 -17.52
C ARG A 816 -50.07 4.19 -18.84
N TYR A 817 -48.81 3.76 -18.82
CA TYR A 817 -48.07 3.37 -20.01
C TYR A 817 -47.80 1.86 -20.10
N THR A 818 -48.19 1.11 -19.09
CA THR A 818 -48.05 -0.35 -19.05
C THR A 818 -49.00 -0.99 -20.07
N THR A 819 -48.46 -1.91 -20.87
CA THR A 819 -49.15 -2.63 -21.95
C THR A 819 -49.40 -4.10 -21.62
N VAL A 820 -48.76 -4.61 -20.57
CA VAL A 820 -48.89 -5.98 -20.06
C VAL A 820 -49.78 -6.03 -18.83
N ASP A 821 -50.49 -7.15 -18.63
CA ASP A 821 -51.25 -7.41 -17.40
C ASP A 821 -50.28 -7.89 -16.30
N PRO A 822 -49.96 -7.06 -15.27
CA PRO A 822 -48.96 -7.42 -14.27
C PRO A 822 -49.36 -8.64 -13.45
N ASP A 823 -50.65 -8.94 -13.33
CA ASP A 823 -51.13 -10.09 -12.54
C ASP A 823 -50.93 -11.43 -13.26
N LYS A 824 -50.72 -11.42 -14.59
CA LYS A 824 -50.53 -12.64 -15.41
C LYS A 824 -49.14 -12.80 -16.02
N ALA A 825 -48.34 -11.74 -16.03
CA ALA A 825 -46.99 -11.76 -16.57
C ALA A 825 -46.02 -12.53 -15.65
N ASP A 826 -45.02 -13.17 -16.27
CA ASP A 826 -43.86 -13.72 -15.57
C ASP A 826 -42.82 -12.62 -15.30
N TYR A 827 -41.83 -12.92 -14.45
CA TYR A 827 -40.80 -11.95 -14.07
C TYR A 827 -40.04 -11.37 -15.28
N ALA A 828 -39.71 -12.20 -16.27
CA ALA A 828 -39.00 -11.76 -17.46
C ALA A 828 -39.81 -10.71 -18.24
N THR A 829 -41.11 -10.96 -18.44
CA THR A 829 -42.01 -10.02 -19.11
C THR A 829 -42.19 -8.74 -18.30
N LEU A 830 -42.32 -8.83 -16.97
CA LEU A 830 -42.40 -7.65 -16.09
C LEU A 830 -41.15 -6.79 -16.19
N LEU A 831 -39.97 -7.41 -16.20
CA LEU A 831 -38.68 -6.71 -16.29
C LEU A 831 -38.48 -6.05 -17.66
N ASP A 832 -38.83 -6.72 -18.75
CA ASP A 832 -38.74 -6.16 -20.09
C ASP A 832 -39.69 -4.97 -20.27
N GLU A 833 -40.90 -5.05 -19.71
CA GLU A 833 -41.81 -3.92 -19.70
C GLU A 833 -41.24 -2.76 -18.87
N ALA A 834 -40.72 -3.02 -17.67
CA ALA A 834 -40.11 -2.00 -16.85
C ALA A 834 -38.91 -1.32 -17.55
N ARG A 835 -38.10 -2.08 -18.29
CA ARG A 835 -37.02 -1.56 -19.14
C ARG A 835 -37.54 -0.74 -20.31
N ARG A 836 -38.67 -1.13 -20.93
CA ARG A 836 -39.34 -0.34 -21.98
C ARG A 836 -39.82 1.00 -21.43
N LEU A 837 -40.53 0.99 -20.30
CA LEU A 837 -41.01 2.22 -19.63
C LEU A 837 -39.85 3.15 -19.25
N ASN A 838 -38.73 2.60 -18.77
CA ASN A 838 -37.55 3.39 -18.46
C ASN A 838 -36.93 4.04 -19.72
N ARG A 839 -36.90 3.35 -20.86
CA ARG A 839 -36.34 3.89 -22.11
C ARG A 839 -37.27 4.89 -22.81
N GLU A 840 -38.56 4.59 -22.90
CA GLU A 840 -39.53 5.38 -23.68
C GLU A 840 -40.14 6.52 -22.87
N HIS A 841 -40.35 6.32 -21.57
CA HIS A 841 -41.05 7.25 -20.69
C HIS A 841 -40.19 7.77 -19.53
N ARG A 842 -38.91 7.37 -19.43
CA ARG A 842 -37.97 7.79 -18.37
C ARG A 842 -38.44 7.43 -16.95
N LEU A 843 -39.24 6.36 -16.83
CA LEU A 843 -39.73 5.84 -15.55
C LEU A 843 -38.86 4.67 -15.10
N ALA A 844 -37.99 4.90 -14.12
CA ALA A 844 -37.15 3.84 -13.59
C ALA A 844 -37.92 2.99 -12.57
N PRO A 845 -37.92 1.65 -12.71
CA PRO A 845 -38.43 0.77 -11.67
C PRO A 845 -37.56 0.85 -10.40
N PRO A 846 -38.15 0.65 -9.20
CA PRO A 846 -37.44 0.77 -7.93
C PRO A 846 -36.22 -0.15 -7.79
N ILE A 847 -36.25 -1.32 -8.45
CA ILE A 847 -35.19 -2.33 -8.39
C ILE A 847 -33.89 -1.92 -9.10
N LEU A 848 -33.88 -0.83 -9.88
CA LEU A 848 -32.68 -0.35 -10.60
C LEU A 848 -31.83 0.64 -9.80
N GLY A 849 -32.22 0.99 -8.57
CA GLY A 849 -31.45 1.92 -7.72
C GLY A 849 -31.42 3.35 -8.24
N LYS A 850 -32.40 3.73 -9.07
CA LYS A 850 -32.55 5.08 -9.61
C LYS A 850 -33.74 5.78 -8.98
N VAL A 851 -33.53 7.04 -8.60
CA VAL A 851 -34.54 7.88 -7.97
C VAL A 851 -34.67 9.20 -8.73
N ARG A 852 -35.84 9.84 -8.60
CA ARG A 852 -36.02 11.19 -9.13
C ARG A 852 -35.37 12.17 -8.15
N LEU A 853 -34.54 13.05 -8.68
CA LEU A 853 -33.94 14.14 -7.92
C LEU A 853 -34.56 15.46 -8.34
N ARG A 854 -34.59 16.41 -7.41
CA ARG A 854 -34.91 17.81 -7.69
C ARG A 854 -33.64 18.64 -7.68
N ASP A 855 -33.57 19.63 -8.55
CA ASP A 855 -32.50 20.62 -8.53
C ASP A 855 -32.72 21.56 -7.33
N GLY A 856 -31.72 21.67 -6.46
CA GLY A 856 -31.77 22.55 -5.27
C GLY A 856 -32.06 24.01 -5.60
N ARG A 857 -31.59 24.46 -6.77
CA ARG A 857 -31.67 25.87 -7.19
C ARG A 857 -33.04 26.28 -7.71
N THR A 858 -33.73 25.37 -8.39
CA THR A 858 -35.02 25.65 -9.06
C THR A 858 -36.19 24.96 -8.38
N GLY A 859 -35.93 23.87 -7.64
CA GLY A 859 -36.95 22.98 -7.09
C GLY A 859 -37.61 22.05 -8.13
N GLU A 860 -37.23 22.16 -9.40
CA GLU A 860 -37.75 21.33 -10.48
C GLU A 860 -37.09 19.95 -10.50
N TYR A 861 -37.81 18.97 -11.04
CA TYR A 861 -37.26 17.62 -11.22
C TYR A 861 -36.27 17.58 -12.38
N PHE A 862 -35.18 16.82 -12.22
CA PHE A 862 -34.35 16.46 -13.37
C PHE A 862 -35.12 15.58 -14.36
N ASP A 863 -34.78 15.74 -15.64
CA ASP A 863 -35.41 15.06 -16.78
C ASP A 863 -35.39 13.53 -16.72
N GLN A 864 -34.36 12.95 -16.08
CA GLN A 864 -34.15 11.52 -15.98
C GLN A 864 -33.86 11.12 -14.53
N PRO A 865 -34.30 9.92 -14.11
CA PRO A 865 -33.97 9.39 -12.79
C PRO A 865 -32.46 9.06 -12.71
N VAL A 866 -31.87 9.36 -11.57
CA VAL A 866 -30.43 9.31 -11.31
C VAL A 866 -30.13 8.16 -10.37
N THR A 867 -29.01 7.47 -10.58
CA THR A 867 -28.54 6.46 -9.62
C THR A 867 -28.04 7.15 -8.36
N VAL A 868 -28.64 6.81 -7.23
CA VAL A 868 -28.34 7.39 -5.92
C VAL A 868 -28.16 6.27 -4.89
N GLY A 869 -27.22 6.45 -3.98
CA GLY A 869 -27.01 5.50 -2.89
C GLY A 869 -25.85 5.86 -1.99
N TYR A 870 -25.49 4.99 -1.07
CA TYR A 870 -24.34 5.20 -0.19
C TYR A 870 -23.11 4.49 -0.74
N ILE A 871 -22.04 5.24 -0.95
CA ILE A 871 -20.73 4.71 -1.34
C ILE A 871 -19.69 5.08 -0.27
N TYR A 872 -18.68 4.23 -0.09
CA TYR A 872 -17.61 4.51 0.84
C TYR A 872 -16.47 5.30 0.17
N MET A 873 -16.26 6.53 0.62
CA MET A 873 -15.24 7.44 0.07
C MET A 873 -14.13 7.73 1.10
N MET A 874 -12.92 7.93 0.61
CA MET A 874 -11.72 8.23 1.40
C MET A 874 -11.09 9.56 0.95
N LYS A 875 -10.52 10.30 1.90
CA LYS A 875 -9.64 11.46 1.62
C LYS A 875 -8.20 10.96 1.54
N LEU A 876 -7.49 11.34 0.48
CA LEU A 876 -6.09 10.91 0.28
C LEU A 876 -5.12 11.95 0.86
N ILE A 877 -3.88 11.53 1.17
CA ILE A 877 -2.78 12.38 1.65
C ILE A 877 -2.32 13.44 0.63
N HIS A 878 -2.87 13.41 -0.57
CA HIS A 878 -2.58 14.35 -1.65
C HIS A 878 -3.36 15.66 -1.51
N LEU A 879 -3.06 16.42 -0.47
CA LEU A 879 -3.72 17.68 -0.14
C LEU A 879 -3.20 18.83 -0.99
N VAL A 880 -4.06 19.81 -1.27
CA VAL A 880 -3.72 20.97 -2.10
C VAL A 880 -2.68 21.87 -1.43
N GLU A 881 -2.80 22.06 -0.11
CA GLU A 881 -1.91 22.91 0.70
C GLU A 881 -0.45 22.43 0.62
N ASP A 882 -0.24 21.13 0.49
CA ASP A 882 1.10 20.55 0.38
C ASP A 882 1.70 20.76 -1.02
N LYS A 883 0.86 20.93 -2.04
CA LYS A 883 1.28 20.99 -3.45
C LYS A 883 1.44 22.39 -4.01
N ILE A 884 0.67 23.36 -3.53
CA ILE A 884 0.83 24.74 -3.97
C ILE A 884 2.21 25.23 -3.52
N HIS A 885 2.97 25.71 -4.50
CA HIS A 885 4.28 26.29 -4.32
C HIS A 885 4.47 27.41 -5.36
N ALA A 886 4.86 28.58 -4.89
CA ALA A 886 5.15 29.72 -5.73
C ALA A 886 6.49 30.33 -5.29
N ARG A 887 7.26 30.81 -6.26
CA ARG A 887 8.56 31.43 -6.04
C ARG A 887 8.69 32.65 -6.94
N SER A 888 9.00 33.79 -6.32
CA SER A 888 9.51 34.96 -7.03
C SER A 888 11.02 34.88 -7.13
N THR A 889 11.72 34.99 -6.00
CA THR A 889 13.16 34.81 -5.84
C THR A 889 13.45 33.81 -4.72
N GLY A 890 14.68 33.31 -4.63
CA GLY A 890 15.03 32.33 -3.60
C GLY A 890 16.50 31.93 -3.66
N PRO A 891 16.89 30.86 -2.96
CA PRO A 891 18.28 30.41 -2.97
C PRO A 891 18.67 29.79 -4.33
N TYR A 892 19.98 29.81 -4.59
CA TYR A 892 20.61 29.33 -5.81
C TYR A 892 21.71 28.32 -5.50
N SER A 893 21.98 27.45 -6.46
CA SER A 893 23.11 26.52 -6.45
C SER A 893 24.43 27.27 -6.42
N LEU A 894 25.37 26.79 -5.61
CA LEU A 894 26.70 27.41 -5.51
C LEU A 894 27.50 27.29 -6.82
N ILE A 895 27.35 26.17 -7.52
CA ILE A 895 28.13 25.86 -8.73
C ILE A 895 27.43 26.41 -9.97
N THR A 896 26.20 25.99 -10.21
CA THR A 896 25.49 26.30 -11.46
C THR A 896 24.79 27.66 -11.44
N GLN A 897 24.70 28.32 -10.27
CA GLN A 897 23.92 29.55 -10.06
C GLN A 897 22.43 29.46 -10.43
N GLN A 898 21.93 28.26 -10.72
CA GLN A 898 20.52 28.01 -10.99
C GLN A 898 19.70 27.96 -9.70
N PRO A 899 18.40 28.31 -9.74
CA PRO A 899 17.47 28.06 -8.65
C PRO A 899 17.61 26.66 -8.07
N LEU A 900 17.61 26.54 -6.74
CA LEU A 900 17.53 25.22 -6.10
C LEU A 900 16.21 24.52 -6.46
N GLY A 901 16.16 23.20 -6.34
CA GLY A 901 14.96 22.41 -6.58
C GLY A 901 14.17 22.13 -5.29
N GLY A 902 12.84 22.10 -5.40
CA GLY A 902 11.97 21.58 -4.35
C GLY A 902 11.41 22.62 -3.36
N LYS A 903 10.18 22.39 -2.91
CA LYS A 903 9.40 23.29 -2.02
C LYS A 903 10.11 23.60 -0.71
N ALA A 904 10.73 22.59 -0.07
CA ALA A 904 11.41 22.74 1.21
C ALA A 904 12.59 23.73 1.18
N GLN A 905 13.18 23.94 0.00
CA GLN A 905 14.30 24.86 -0.22
C GLN A 905 13.85 26.20 -0.84
N PHE A 906 12.54 26.47 -0.94
CA PHE A 906 12.02 27.57 -1.76
C PHE A 906 12.56 27.53 -3.20
N GLY A 907 12.62 26.32 -3.76
CA GLY A 907 13.19 26.05 -5.07
C GLY A 907 12.32 26.47 -6.26
N GLY A 908 12.92 26.62 -7.43
CA GLY A 908 12.23 26.90 -8.69
C GLY A 908 11.64 25.65 -9.34
N GLN A 909 10.75 25.85 -10.31
CA GLN A 909 10.23 24.78 -11.15
C GLN A 909 11.26 24.46 -12.24
N ARG A 910 11.45 23.17 -12.54
CA ARG A 910 12.32 22.75 -13.64
C ARG A 910 11.64 23.06 -14.98
N PHE A 911 12.32 23.85 -15.79
CA PHE A 911 12.01 24.03 -17.21
C PHE A 911 12.88 23.05 -18.00
N GLY A 912 12.28 21.97 -18.50
CA GLY A 912 12.98 20.88 -19.15
C GLY A 912 13.14 21.07 -20.65
N GLU A 913 13.83 20.12 -21.27
CA GLU A 913 14.03 20.08 -22.74
C GLU A 913 12.71 20.07 -23.51
N MET A 914 11.71 19.32 -23.04
CA MET A 914 10.39 19.27 -23.68
C MET A 914 9.66 20.61 -23.61
N GLU A 915 9.78 21.35 -22.50
CA GLU A 915 9.21 22.69 -22.38
C GLU A 915 9.96 23.73 -23.24
N VAL A 916 11.27 23.56 -23.41
CA VAL A 916 12.08 24.35 -24.35
C VAL A 916 11.56 24.17 -25.78
N TRP A 917 11.43 22.91 -26.24
CA TRP A 917 10.89 22.61 -27.57
C TRP A 917 9.49 23.19 -27.79
N ALA A 918 8.67 23.23 -26.75
CA ALA A 918 7.35 23.85 -26.84
C ALA A 918 7.47 25.36 -27.16
N LEU A 919 8.34 26.10 -26.47
CA LEU A 919 8.54 27.53 -26.75
C LEU A 919 9.21 27.77 -28.11
N GLU A 920 10.14 26.91 -28.51
CA GLU A 920 10.75 26.94 -29.85
C GLU A 920 9.69 26.76 -30.94
N ALA A 921 8.77 25.80 -30.77
CA ALA A 921 7.67 25.57 -31.71
C ALA A 921 6.71 26.77 -31.82
N TYR A 922 6.50 27.50 -30.73
CA TYR A 922 5.76 28.77 -30.74
C TYR A 922 6.57 29.96 -31.30
N SER A 923 7.85 29.76 -31.62
CA SER A 923 8.78 30.85 -31.97
C SER A 923 8.84 31.94 -30.89
N ALA A 924 8.65 31.56 -29.62
CA ALA A 924 8.64 32.46 -28.47
C ALA A 924 10.07 32.75 -27.99
N ALA A 925 10.89 33.35 -28.87
CA ALA A 925 12.33 33.52 -28.69
C ALA A 925 12.69 34.28 -27.41
N HIS A 926 12.06 35.42 -27.14
CA HIS A 926 12.33 36.21 -25.93
C HIS A 926 11.90 35.49 -24.66
N ASN A 927 10.72 34.84 -24.65
CA ASN A 927 10.27 34.06 -23.50
C ASN A 927 11.23 32.92 -23.18
N LEU A 928 11.72 32.22 -24.20
CA LEU A 928 12.70 31.16 -24.04
C LEU A 928 14.03 31.72 -23.52
N GLN A 929 14.51 32.82 -24.12
CA GLN A 929 15.73 33.50 -23.69
C GLN A 929 15.63 33.90 -22.22
N GLU A 930 14.52 34.48 -21.76
CA GLU A 930 14.31 34.84 -20.35
C GLU A 930 14.39 33.62 -19.41
N MET A 931 13.75 32.50 -19.80
CA MET A 931 13.75 31.27 -19.01
C MET A 931 15.14 30.67 -18.86
N LEU A 932 15.96 30.76 -19.91
CA LEU A 932 17.34 30.25 -19.94
C LEU A 932 18.36 31.20 -19.30
N THR A 933 18.01 32.47 -19.04
CA THR A 933 18.95 33.50 -18.56
C THR A 933 18.46 34.15 -17.25
N ILE A 934 17.74 35.27 -17.32
CA ILE A 934 17.40 36.15 -16.19
C ILE A 934 16.50 35.48 -15.15
N LYS A 935 15.73 34.45 -15.52
CA LYS A 935 14.92 33.66 -14.57
C LYS A 935 15.68 32.48 -13.95
N SER A 936 16.89 32.22 -14.42
CA SER A 936 17.73 31.09 -14.02
C SER A 936 19.10 31.57 -13.49
N ASP A 937 20.13 31.55 -14.33
CA ASP A 937 21.54 31.61 -13.95
C ASP A 937 22.32 32.77 -14.57
N ASP A 938 21.67 33.72 -15.25
CA ASP A 938 22.30 35.03 -15.49
C ASP A 938 22.29 35.84 -14.20
N VAL A 939 23.39 35.76 -13.43
CA VAL A 939 23.55 36.40 -12.12
C VAL A 939 23.40 37.92 -12.21
N SER A 940 23.95 38.52 -13.26
CA SER A 940 23.93 39.98 -13.44
C SER A 940 22.58 40.46 -13.98
N GLY A 941 22.00 39.72 -14.93
CA GLY A 941 20.73 40.05 -15.55
C GLY A 941 19.56 39.85 -14.62
N ARG A 942 19.56 38.81 -13.78
CA ARG A 942 18.47 38.59 -12.80
C ARG A 942 18.37 39.70 -11.77
N GLN A 943 19.51 40.23 -11.29
CA GLN A 943 19.52 41.32 -10.32
C GLN A 943 19.00 42.61 -10.97
N ARG A 944 19.49 42.93 -12.17
CA ARG A 944 19.02 44.08 -12.95
C ARG A 944 17.53 43.96 -13.30
N ALA A 945 17.06 42.78 -13.67
CA ALA A 945 15.66 42.52 -13.95
C ALA A 945 14.78 42.74 -12.70
N TYR A 946 15.22 42.26 -11.53
CA TYR A 946 14.51 42.48 -10.28
C TYR A 946 14.42 43.97 -9.91
N GLU A 947 15.53 44.70 -10.05
CA GLU A 947 15.56 46.15 -9.83
C GLU A 947 14.65 46.90 -10.81
N ALA A 948 14.69 46.55 -12.10
CA ALA A 948 13.84 47.15 -13.13
C ALA A 948 12.36 46.92 -12.82
N ILE A 949 11.96 45.70 -12.44
CA ILE A 949 10.59 45.37 -12.05
C ILE A 949 10.12 46.23 -10.86
N ILE A 950 10.96 46.41 -9.84
CA ILE A 950 10.62 47.25 -8.68
C ILE A 950 10.46 48.72 -9.08
N LYS A 951 11.32 49.22 -9.98
CA LYS A 951 11.28 50.61 -10.45
C LYS A 951 10.19 50.86 -11.51
N GLY A 952 9.58 49.80 -12.06
CA GLY A 952 8.67 49.90 -13.20
C GLY A 952 9.39 50.25 -14.51
N GLU A 953 10.68 49.93 -14.60
CA GLU A 953 11.51 50.12 -15.80
C GLU A 953 11.47 48.86 -16.68
N GLU A 954 11.82 49.01 -17.96
CA GLU A 954 11.90 47.89 -18.89
C GLU A 954 13.07 46.97 -18.54
N VAL A 955 12.86 45.66 -18.68
CA VAL A 955 13.89 44.66 -18.36
C VAL A 955 14.97 44.68 -19.44
N VAL A 956 16.22 44.83 -19.02
CA VAL A 956 17.40 44.94 -19.89
C VAL A 956 17.72 43.61 -20.59
N GLU A 957 18.38 43.68 -21.75
CA GLU A 957 18.86 42.50 -22.49
C GLU A 957 19.65 41.52 -21.62
N PRO A 958 19.36 40.20 -21.74
CA PRO A 958 20.06 39.16 -20.99
C PRO A 958 21.55 39.06 -21.31
N GLY A 959 22.34 38.71 -20.30
CA GLY A 959 23.75 38.35 -20.43
C GLY A 959 23.97 36.86 -20.73
N VAL A 960 25.23 36.44 -20.64
CA VAL A 960 25.63 35.04 -20.83
C VAL A 960 25.27 34.23 -19.57
N PRO A 961 24.57 33.09 -19.70
CA PRO A 961 24.29 32.16 -18.60
C PRO A 961 25.56 31.71 -17.87
N GLU A 962 25.51 31.63 -16.54
CA GLU A 962 26.65 31.12 -15.76
C GLU A 962 26.95 29.65 -16.09
N SER A 963 25.93 28.84 -16.38
CA SER A 963 26.12 27.43 -16.79
C SER A 963 26.98 27.28 -18.04
N PHE A 964 26.91 28.22 -18.99
CA PHE A 964 27.78 28.23 -20.16
C PHE A 964 29.24 28.52 -19.77
N GLN A 965 29.47 29.46 -18.84
CA GLN A 965 30.82 29.74 -18.35
C GLN A 965 31.41 28.54 -17.59
N VAL A 966 30.60 27.87 -16.77
CA VAL A 966 30.98 26.63 -16.08
C VAL A 966 31.39 25.56 -17.10
N LEU A 967 30.60 25.36 -18.16
CA LEU A 967 30.92 24.41 -19.24
C LEU A 967 32.27 24.74 -19.92
N VAL A 968 32.50 26.01 -20.26
CA VAL A 968 33.78 26.45 -20.85
C VAL A 968 34.94 26.11 -19.91
N LYS A 969 34.79 26.34 -18.60
CA LYS A 969 35.82 26.02 -17.60
C LYS A 969 36.04 24.52 -17.43
N GLU A 970 34.97 23.71 -17.48
CA GLU A 970 35.08 22.24 -17.44
C GLU A 970 35.81 21.70 -18.68
N LEU A 971 35.54 22.22 -19.87
CA LEU A 971 36.26 21.85 -21.10
C LEU A 971 37.74 22.26 -21.04
N GLN A 972 38.03 23.46 -20.55
CA GLN A 972 39.41 23.93 -20.32
C GLN A 972 40.16 23.05 -19.31
N ALA A 973 39.49 22.57 -18.26
CA ALA A 973 40.08 21.65 -17.28
C ALA A 973 40.45 20.28 -17.88
N LEU A 974 39.80 19.87 -18.97
CA LEU A 974 40.15 18.67 -19.75
C LEU A 974 41.29 18.89 -20.75
N GLY A 975 41.84 20.11 -20.82
CA GLY A 975 42.88 20.49 -21.79
C GLY A 975 42.35 20.93 -23.15
N LEU A 976 41.05 21.23 -23.27
CA LEU A 976 40.45 21.78 -24.49
C LEU A 976 40.41 23.31 -24.42
N SER A 977 41.10 24.00 -25.32
CA SER A 977 41.04 25.46 -25.40
C SER A 977 39.75 25.90 -26.10
N VAL A 978 38.81 26.46 -25.33
CA VAL A 978 37.55 27.02 -25.82
C VAL A 978 37.58 28.53 -25.63
N GLU A 979 37.42 29.27 -26.71
CA GLU A 979 37.38 30.74 -26.75
C GLU A 979 36.17 31.20 -27.55
N LEU A 980 35.52 32.28 -27.09
CA LEU A 980 34.44 32.93 -27.82
C LEU A 980 35.07 33.88 -28.84
N LEU A 981 34.84 33.63 -30.12
CA LEU A 981 35.34 34.48 -31.20
C LEU A 981 34.27 35.48 -31.62
N SER A 982 34.71 36.70 -31.91
CA SER A 982 33.90 37.67 -32.65
C SER A 982 33.91 37.34 -34.15
N GLU A 983 32.90 37.80 -34.91
CA GLU A 983 32.85 37.57 -36.38
C GLU A 983 34.09 38.11 -37.13
N GLU A 984 34.85 39.02 -36.53
CA GLU A 984 36.05 39.65 -37.10
C GLU A 984 37.36 38.87 -36.80
N GLU A 985 37.34 37.87 -35.92
CA GLU A 985 38.53 37.11 -35.51
C GLU A 985 38.75 35.85 -36.36
N VAL A 986 39.84 35.83 -37.15
CA VAL A 986 40.24 34.69 -37.98
C VAL A 986 40.92 33.62 -37.14
N VAL A 987 40.39 32.39 -37.17
CA VAL A 987 40.94 31.21 -36.47
C VAL A 987 42.43 31.01 -36.82
N PRO A 988 43.36 31.00 -35.84
CA PRO A 988 44.75 30.65 -36.10
C PRO A 988 44.84 29.19 -36.55
N ALA A 989 45.48 28.92 -37.70
CA ALA A 989 45.73 27.56 -38.15
C ALA A 989 46.55 26.80 -37.09
N VAL A 990 46.07 25.62 -36.69
CA VAL A 990 46.73 24.74 -35.71
C VAL A 990 48.16 24.44 -36.19
N PRO A 991 49.22 24.77 -35.43
CA PRO A 991 50.58 24.49 -35.83
C PRO A 991 50.92 23.03 -35.51
N GLY A 992 50.88 22.15 -36.53
CA GLY A 992 51.41 20.79 -36.42
C GLY A 992 50.72 19.76 -37.31
N GLY A 993 51.13 19.69 -38.58
CA GLY A 993 50.75 18.63 -39.51
C GLY A 993 51.39 18.88 -40.86
N ASP A 994 52.60 18.35 -41.05
CA ASP A 994 53.30 18.39 -42.34
C ASP A 994 52.42 17.81 -43.46
N GLY A 995 52.34 18.56 -44.57
CA GLY A 995 52.31 17.97 -45.90
C GLY A 995 50.95 17.73 -46.58
N THR A 996 50.64 18.65 -47.50
CA THR A 996 49.91 18.45 -48.77
C THR A 996 48.37 18.53 -48.79
N GLY A 997 47.88 19.69 -49.25
CA GLY A 997 47.08 19.78 -50.47
C GLY A 997 45.55 19.66 -50.35
N GLY A 998 44.87 20.80 -50.31
CA GLY A 998 43.46 20.89 -50.69
C GLY A 998 42.76 22.12 -50.10
N LYS A 999 42.58 23.18 -50.89
CA LYS A 999 41.68 24.30 -50.53
C LYS A 999 40.23 23.81 -50.54
N PRO A 1000 39.41 24.05 -49.50
CA PRO A 1000 37.97 24.13 -49.67
C PRO A 1000 37.58 25.57 -50.05
N SER A 1001 36.74 25.70 -51.08
CA SER A 1001 36.11 26.95 -51.51
C SER A 1001 35.19 27.53 -50.43
N PRO A 1002 34.96 28.86 -50.44
CA PRO A 1002 34.02 29.49 -49.53
C PRO A 1002 32.60 29.23 -50.03
N VAL A 1003 31.76 28.67 -49.17
CA VAL A 1003 30.31 28.81 -49.30
C VAL A 1003 29.86 29.61 -48.09
N GLY A 1004 29.38 30.82 -48.36
CA GLY A 1004 28.37 31.47 -47.53
C GLY A 1004 27.20 31.87 -48.44
N PRO A 1005 26.13 32.46 -47.91
CA PRO A 1005 25.67 32.43 -46.52
C PRO A 1005 24.78 31.21 -46.21
#